data_AF-A0AAW6MA84-F1
#
_entry.id   AF-A0AAW6MA84-F1
#
_cell.length_a   1.000
_cell.length_b   1.000
_cell.length_c   1.000
_cell.angle_alpha   90.00
_cell.angle_beta   90.00
_cell.angle_gamma   90.00
#
_symmetry.space_group_name_H-M   'P 1'
#
loop_
_entity.id
_entity.type
_entity.pdbx_description
1 polymer ?
#
loop_
_entity_poly.entity_id
_entity_poly.type
_entity_poly.pdbx_seq_one_letter_code
_entity_poly.pdbx_strand_id
1 'polypeptide(L)'
;MIKTKFNILFWAFFACLVCFSCRDDDDTLSEGGNLEREPMALFRSERNGISTSDRHLCSVSGVNDIQLYWYGVNGCAGYHLKAVIQGRSFDNPYDLIVDTIVGPEVLSMKVEDLQYQTGYRFAIQVISARGEQYNSEWFGIGDGAHPDDYLEITTLERYAVPDVLWVDEITKNSMRIYFNLLSNGEYKEHFEEEGGKYIMDQIKVDPSLDNPTLPGQVFNLTEEDKERGYIDVNDLVTNAAYIVNGLNNNVKRYWDRLYNTNMVRMKGDLGEPILIKHIVDPNDTIPGAELKACRIDTVLQNFMSDNNLAEGTTFLLEGGKTYYLVNTVTMSKGFTLRSNDPNNPPTVYLGVGFNENGDPRACNFSFGRNAGNGEMGGINVQSICFQDINFDCEKAFNFLTKPASAGAGLGNYFINQNSQAMPFALESFEIRNCSFRNMIRGWIRFQGPNRKLMNKFIVDNCMFYDCGIYDNNGRGYSWVAGDGRNANTNLFKDFSMTNCTFVDSPRHALLSENANLAWPASTVWHIRVENNTFINFSTRSKDRLIFEMRYAPSNSTIICKKNLFVMTRAGNDDSRTLYQAGMDIRQFNGLQFDFDDNYSTLRPNVSSHKIDELFTSYGFSATNRGAAFNNGKQNVGGIEATKIKIGEDGGIEATDLFQNPIPLGKQGDKNMHQYKLDGFYYKNTDKVRNSEIYKKGIGDPRWSVNVMP
;
A
#
# COMPACT_ATOMS: atom_id res chain seq x y z
N MET A 1 64.05 22.13 -46.37
CA MET A 1 63.35 23.23 -45.67
C MET A 1 62.09 23.72 -46.44
N ILE A 2 61.41 22.87 -47.21
CA ILE A 2 60.15 23.19 -47.93
C ILE A 2 58.99 22.23 -47.56
N LYS A 3 59.27 21.04 -47.02
CA LYS A 3 58.22 20.08 -46.59
C LYS A 3 57.53 20.43 -45.26
N THR A 4 58.13 21.26 -44.41
CA THR A 4 57.55 21.62 -43.11
C THR A 4 56.55 22.78 -43.18
N LYS A 5 56.60 23.62 -44.23
CA LYS A 5 55.66 24.74 -44.41
C LYS A 5 54.32 24.31 -45.05
N PHE A 6 54.33 23.24 -45.85
CA PHE A 6 53.10 22.72 -46.48
C PHE A 6 52.19 21.97 -45.49
N ASN A 7 52.78 21.25 -44.52
CA ASN A 7 52.00 20.57 -43.48
C ASN A 7 51.36 21.54 -42.49
N ILE A 8 51.98 22.69 -42.20
CA ILE A 8 51.41 23.71 -41.30
C ILE A 8 50.23 24.43 -41.98
N LEU A 9 50.31 24.69 -43.30
CA LEU A 9 49.19 25.25 -44.07
C LEU A 9 48.03 24.26 -44.26
N PHE A 10 48.30 22.95 -44.35
CA PHE A 10 47.26 21.93 -44.46
C PHE A 10 46.50 21.70 -43.14
N TRP A 11 47.18 21.80 -42.00
CA TRP A 11 46.54 21.75 -40.67
C TRP A 11 45.80 23.03 -40.29
N ALA A 12 46.29 24.21 -40.73
CA ALA A 12 45.59 25.47 -40.53
C ALA A 12 44.28 25.57 -41.35
N PHE A 13 44.25 24.97 -42.55
CA PHE A 13 43.03 24.93 -43.37
C PHE A 13 41.96 23.98 -42.81
N PHE A 14 42.35 22.88 -42.13
CA PHE A 14 41.41 22.01 -41.42
C PHE A 14 40.90 22.65 -40.12
N ALA A 15 41.71 23.43 -39.41
CA ALA A 15 41.27 24.14 -38.21
C ALA A 15 40.26 25.27 -38.50
N CYS A 16 40.35 25.93 -39.66
CA CYS A 16 39.37 26.96 -40.05
C CYS A 16 38.05 26.39 -40.60
N LEU A 17 37.99 25.12 -41.02
CA LEU A 17 36.76 24.45 -41.45
C LEU A 17 35.97 23.83 -40.28
N VAL A 18 36.61 23.61 -39.12
CA VAL A 18 35.94 23.09 -37.91
C VAL A 18 35.29 24.21 -37.06
N CYS A 19 35.59 25.49 -37.34
CA CYS A 19 34.97 26.63 -36.65
C CYS A 19 33.83 27.32 -37.42
N PHE A 20 33.33 26.72 -38.52
CA PHE A 20 32.20 27.24 -39.29
C PHE A 20 31.22 26.13 -39.73
N SER A 21 30.99 25.14 -38.86
CA SER A 21 30.03 24.05 -39.11
C SER A 21 29.28 23.60 -37.85
N CYS A 22 28.87 24.55 -37.02
CA CYS A 22 27.64 24.40 -36.24
C CYS A 22 26.73 25.55 -36.68
N ARG A 23 26.19 25.39 -37.90
CA ARG A 23 24.92 26.01 -38.21
C ARG A 23 23.94 25.18 -37.40
N ASP A 24 23.42 25.74 -36.32
CA ASP A 24 22.27 25.17 -35.60
C ASP A 24 21.09 25.18 -36.58
N ASP A 25 21.02 24.15 -37.42
CA ASP A 25 19.82 23.75 -38.12
C ASP A 25 19.14 22.62 -37.30
N ASP A 26 19.15 22.72 -35.97
CA ASP A 26 18.25 22.00 -35.08
C ASP A 26 16.95 22.82 -34.93
N ASP A 27 16.28 23.03 -36.06
CA ASP A 27 14.94 23.63 -36.14
C ASP A 27 13.84 22.61 -35.82
N THR A 28 14.17 21.61 -34.99
CA THR A 28 13.21 20.69 -34.36
C THR A 28 13.70 20.31 -32.96
N LEU A 29 13.73 21.29 -32.05
CA LEU A 29 13.55 20.98 -30.63
C LEU A 29 12.18 20.32 -30.48
N SER A 30 12.21 19.01 -30.26
CA SER A 30 11.05 18.20 -29.95
C SER A 30 10.35 18.77 -28.71
N GLU A 31 9.08 19.14 -28.90
CA GLU A 31 8.02 19.25 -27.89
C GLU A 31 8.22 20.31 -26.76
N GLY A 32 7.63 21.50 -26.97
CA GLY A 32 6.95 22.24 -25.89
C GLY A 32 7.65 23.44 -25.24
N GLY A 33 8.96 23.60 -25.35
CA GLY A 33 9.69 24.68 -24.66
C GLY A 33 9.51 26.06 -25.31
N ASN A 34 8.82 27.00 -24.65
CA ASN A 34 8.81 28.39 -25.08
C ASN A 34 10.19 29.02 -24.82
N LEU A 35 11.00 29.16 -25.88
CA LEU A 35 12.35 29.75 -25.87
C LEU A 35 12.41 31.18 -25.29
N GLU A 36 11.26 31.84 -25.14
CA GLU A 36 11.20 33.18 -24.54
C GLU A 36 11.14 33.17 -23.00
N ARG A 37 10.94 32.03 -22.33
CA ARG A 37 10.90 31.93 -20.86
C ARG A 37 12.28 32.06 -20.22
N GLU A 38 12.32 32.47 -18.95
CA GLU A 38 13.53 32.41 -18.13
C GLU A 38 14.00 30.95 -17.95
N PRO A 39 15.31 30.71 -17.84
CA PRO A 39 15.82 29.38 -17.48
C PRO A 39 15.34 29.01 -16.07
N MET A 40 15.14 27.71 -15.83
CA MET A 40 14.76 27.21 -14.50
C MET A 40 15.91 27.34 -13.51
N ALA A 41 15.60 27.76 -12.29
CA ALA A 41 16.50 27.61 -11.15
C ALA A 41 16.38 26.18 -10.59
N LEU A 42 17.50 25.61 -10.16
CA LEU A 42 17.55 24.31 -9.51
C LEU A 42 18.03 24.47 -8.06
N PHE A 43 17.44 23.71 -7.15
CA PHE A 43 17.98 23.58 -5.79
C PHE A 43 19.33 22.86 -5.81
N ARG A 44 20.22 23.22 -4.89
CA ARG A 44 21.54 22.59 -4.74
C ARG A 44 21.42 21.29 -3.95
N SER A 45 21.38 20.17 -4.66
CA SER A 45 21.29 18.82 -4.10
C SER A 45 22.30 17.89 -4.77
N GLU A 46 22.48 16.67 -4.23
CA GLU A 46 23.35 15.66 -4.86
C GLU A 46 22.91 15.32 -6.29
N ARG A 47 21.61 15.30 -6.54
CA ARG A 47 21.04 15.02 -7.86
C ARG A 47 21.29 16.15 -8.85
N ASN A 48 21.46 17.37 -8.35
CA ASN A 48 21.76 18.56 -9.14
C ASN A 48 23.26 18.91 -9.11
N GLY A 49 24.12 17.90 -8.97
CA GLY A 49 25.56 17.98 -9.23
C GLY A 49 26.42 18.53 -8.08
N ILE A 50 25.90 18.60 -6.85
CA ILE A 50 26.65 19.09 -5.68
C ILE A 50 27.04 17.96 -4.74
N SER A 51 28.23 18.01 -4.12
CA SER A 51 28.63 17.02 -3.11
C SER A 51 27.84 17.19 -1.81
N THR A 52 27.57 16.09 -1.11
CA THR A 52 27.07 16.07 0.28
C THR A 52 27.93 16.84 1.28
N SER A 53 29.19 17.15 0.94
CA SER A 53 30.10 17.96 1.75
C SER A 53 30.09 19.46 1.42
N ASP A 54 29.35 19.90 0.40
CA ASP A 54 29.26 21.32 0.03
C ASP A 54 28.50 22.10 1.12
N ARG A 55 29.06 23.24 1.52
CA ARG A 55 28.48 24.13 2.53
C ARG A 55 27.12 24.73 2.13
N HIS A 56 26.77 24.70 0.83
CA HIS A 56 25.50 25.17 0.29
C HIS A 56 24.63 24.04 -0.24
N LEU A 57 24.76 22.83 0.31
CA LEU A 57 23.81 21.76 0.09
C LEU A 57 22.48 22.10 0.77
N CYS A 58 21.36 21.88 0.08
CA CYS A 58 20.06 21.87 0.73
C CYS A 58 19.97 20.69 1.69
N SER A 59 19.79 20.94 2.97
CA SER A 59 19.73 19.88 3.98
C SER A 59 18.92 20.29 5.20
N VAL A 60 18.64 19.32 6.07
CA VAL A 60 18.20 19.62 7.43
C VAL A 60 19.28 20.44 8.13
N SER A 61 18.87 21.48 8.85
CA SER A 61 19.69 22.31 9.71
C SER A 61 19.24 22.09 11.16
N GLY A 62 20.05 21.44 12.00
CA GLY A 62 19.60 21.01 13.33
C GLY A 62 18.74 19.76 13.22
N VAL A 63 17.50 19.81 13.74
CA VAL A 63 16.59 18.64 13.78
C VAL A 63 15.37 18.83 12.86
N ASN A 64 14.72 19.99 12.93
CA ASN A 64 13.50 20.29 12.17
C ASN A 64 13.49 21.66 11.47
N ASP A 65 14.65 22.27 11.22
CA ASP A 65 14.74 23.35 10.22
C ASP A 65 15.30 22.78 8.92
N ILE A 66 14.96 23.39 7.78
CA ILE A 66 15.53 23.05 6.48
C ILE A 66 16.20 24.28 5.89
N GLN A 67 17.47 24.13 5.50
CA GLN A 67 18.20 25.16 4.79
C GLN A 67 18.15 24.86 3.29
N LEU A 68 17.70 25.84 2.50
CA LEU A 68 17.64 25.77 1.05
C LEU A 68 18.69 26.69 0.43
N TYR A 69 19.22 26.25 -0.72
CA TYR A 69 20.11 26.97 -1.60
C TYR A 69 19.76 26.65 -3.05
N TRP A 70 19.89 27.60 -3.97
CA TRP A 70 19.64 27.37 -5.39
C TRP A 70 20.64 28.11 -6.27
N TYR A 71 20.70 27.72 -7.54
CA TYR A 71 21.49 28.43 -8.54
C TYR A 71 20.77 29.69 -8.99
N GLY A 72 21.48 30.82 -8.99
CA GLY A 72 20.93 32.10 -9.41
C GLY A 72 20.81 32.21 -10.93
N VAL A 73 19.78 32.94 -11.38
CA VAL A 73 19.56 33.31 -12.78
C VAL A 73 19.81 34.80 -12.96
N ASN A 74 20.69 35.15 -13.89
CA ASN A 74 21.03 36.54 -14.17
C ASN A 74 19.87 37.28 -14.82
N GLY A 75 19.57 38.49 -14.34
CA GLY A 75 18.55 39.36 -14.94
C GLY A 75 17.10 39.01 -14.58
N CYS A 76 16.87 38.03 -13.71
CA CYS A 76 15.54 37.74 -13.20
C CYS A 76 15.04 38.84 -12.25
N ALA A 77 13.73 38.88 -12.01
CA ALA A 77 13.10 39.74 -11.01
C ALA A 77 13.04 39.11 -9.61
N GLY A 78 13.31 37.81 -9.49
CA GLY A 78 13.28 37.08 -8.22
C GLY A 78 12.98 35.60 -8.38
N TYR A 79 12.67 34.95 -7.27
CA TYR A 79 12.31 33.53 -7.20
C TYR A 79 11.03 33.35 -6.40
N HIS A 80 10.13 32.53 -6.93
CA HIS A 80 8.93 32.07 -6.23
C HIS A 80 9.21 30.69 -5.68
N LEU A 81 9.15 30.54 -4.34
CA LEU A 81 9.36 29.28 -3.66
C LEU A 81 8.04 28.75 -3.08
N LYS A 82 7.82 27.46 -3.26
CA LYS A 82 6.70 26.73 -2.65
C LYS A 82 7.20 25.48 -1.92
N ALA A 83 6.50 25.10 -0.84
CA ALA A 83 6.75 23.84 -0.15
C ALA A 83 5.46 23.19 0.34
N VAL A 84 5.41 21.87 0.27
CA VAL A 84 4.31 21.02 0.75
C VAL A 84 4.85 19.78 1.45
N ILE A 85 4.05 19.13 2.29
CA ILE A 85 4.38 17.79 2.79
C ILE A 85 4.37 16.81 1.60
N GLN A 86 5.29 15.84 1.60
CA GLN A 86 5.38 14.82 0.57
C GLN A 86 4.04 14.10 0.37
N GLY A 87 3.58 14.06 -0.89
CA GLY A 87 2.30 13.46 -1.28
C GLY A 87 1.07 14.37 -1.06
N ARG A 88 1.29 15.66 -0.79
CA ARG A 88 0.25 16.71 -0.83
C ARG A 88 0.38 17.56 -2.11
N SER A 89 -0.61 18.40 -2.38
CA SER A 89 -0.71 19.16 -3.63
C SER A 89 -0.16 20.59 -3.51
N PHE A 90 0.60 21.04 -4.50
CA PHE A 90 1.03 22.45 -4.61
C PHE A 90 -0.10 23.40 -5.06
N ASP A 91 -1.20 22.86 -5.58
CA ASP A 91 -2.36 23.63 -6.05
C ASP A 91 -3.41 23.85 -4.94
N ASN A 92 -3.30 23.09 -3.84
CA ASN A 92 -4.19 23.23 -2.71
C ASN A 92 -3.61 24.22 -1.70
N PRO A 93 -4.23 25.39 -1.46
CA PRO A 93 -3.70 26.39 -0.55
C PRO A 93 -3.57 25.89 0.91
N TYR A 94 -4.35 24.89 1.32
CA TYR A 94 -4.27 24.29 2.66
C TYR A 94 -3.06 23.35 2.83
N ASP A 95 -2.41 22.96 1.74
CA ASP A 95 -1.24 22.07 1.75
C ASP A 95 0.09 22.85 1.71
N LEU A 96 0.04 24.15 1.36
CA LEU A 96 1.20 25.02 1.26
C LEU A 96 1.73 25.38 2.65
N ILE A 97 2.99 25.05 2.89
CA ILE A 97 3.74 25.41 4.10
C ILE A 97 4.62 26.63 3.83
N VAL A 98 5.07 26.75 2.59
CA VAL A 98 5.79 27.92 2.08
C VAL A 98 5.12 28.32 0.77
N ASP A 99 4.83 29.60 0.64
CA ASP A 99 4.49 30.27 -0.62
C ASP A 99 5.02 31.70 -0.51
N THR A 100 6.20 31.96 -1.09
CA THR A 100 6.88 33.24 -0.92
C THR A 100 7.71 33.62 -2.13
N ILE A 101 7.83 34.93 -2.34
CA ILE A 101 8.67 35.51 -3.39
C ILE A 101 9.84 36.24 -2.74
N VAL A 102 11.04 35.97 -3.24
CA VAL A 102 12.28 36.61 -2.79
C VAL A 102 12.97 37.33 -3.95
N GLY A 103 13.74 38.37 -3.63
CA GLY A 103 14.48 39.17 -4.60
C GLY A 103 15.55 38.37 -5.35
N PRO A 104 16.03 38.88 -6.50
CA PRO A 104 16.98 38.17 -7.37
C PRO A 104 18.35 37.92 -6.73
N GLU A 105 18.72 38.71 -5.71
CA GLU A 105 19.94 38.56 -4.91
C GLU A 105 19.84 37.49 -3.81
N VAL A 106 18.64 37.00 -3.50
CA VAL A 106 18.43 35.97 -2.48
C VAL A 106 18.62 34.60 -3.13
N LEU A 107 19.63 33.86 -2.66
CA LEU A 107 19.99 32.51 -3.17
C LEU A 107 19.92 31.42 -2.08
N SER A 108 19.36 31.76 -0.93
CA SER A 108 19.20 30.85 0.19
C SER A 108 18.02 31.24 1.04
N MET A 109 17.35 30.25 1.62
CA MET A 109 16.25 30.46 2.57
C MET A 109 16.28 29.38 3.64
N LYS A 110 16.14 29.80 4.90
CA LYS A 110 15.93 28.88 6.01
C LYS A 110 14.43 28.77 6.27
N VAL A 111 13.91 27.55 6.23
CA VAL A 111 12.53 27.23 6.62
C VAL A 111 12.59 26.66 8.02
N GLU A 112 12.11 27.43 9.00
CA GLU A 112 12.25 27.11 10.40
C GLU A 112 11.00 26.42 10.98
N ASP A 113 11.21 25.64 12.04
CA ASP A 113 10.17 25.08 12.89
C ASP A 113 9.15 24.22 12.12
N LEU A 114 9.67 23.26 11.36
CA LEU A 114 8.88 22.29 10.61
C LEU A 114 8.48 21.09 11.48
N GLN A 115 7.43 20.39 11.09
CA GLN A 115 7.03 19.11 11.71
C GLN A 115 8.20 18.12 11.65
N TYR A 116 8.45 17.40 12.74
CA TYR A 116 9.48 16.36 12.85
C TYR A 116 9.14 15.12 12.01
N GLN A 117 10.16 14.34 11.63
CA GLN A 117 10.05 13.09 10.86
C GLN A 117 9.13 13.19 9.63
N THR A 118 9.11 14.36 8.99
CA THR A 118 8.17 14.68 7.91
C THR A 118 8.95 15.03 6.65
N GLY A 119 8.60 14.39 5.54
CA GLY A 119 9.16 14.67 4.22
C GLY A 119 8.51 15.92 3.61
N TYR A 120 9.31 16.87 3.14
CA TYR A 120 8.86 18.08 2.47
C TYR A 120 9.34 18.11 1.03
N ARG A 121 8.43 18.42 0.10
CA ARG A 121 8.76 18.72 -1.30
C ARG A 121 8.85 20.22 -1.48
N PHE A 122 9.92 20.66 -2.14
CA PHE A 122 10.16 22.06 -2.46
C PHE A 122 10.11 22.29 -3.96
N ALA A 123 9.54 23.42 -4.35
CA ALA A 123 9.46 23.88 -5.72
C ALA A 123 9.96 25.32 -5.84
N ILE A 124 10.52 25.65 -7.00
CA ILE A 124 11.04 26.98 -7.31
C ILE A 124 10.73 27.37 -8.76
N GLN A 125 10.32 28.61 -8.97
CA GLN A 125 10.14 29.24 -10.27
C GLN A 125 10.92 30.55 -10.33
N VAL A 126 11.56 30.81 -11.45
CA VAL A 126 12.23 32.09 -11.73
C VAL A 126 11.21 33.08 -12.24
N ILE A 127 11.16 34.24 -11.61
CA ILE A 127 10.26 35.33 -11.99
C ILE A 127 10.97 36.21 -13.01
N SER A 128 10.37 36.38 -14.19
CA SER A 128 10.94 37.21 -15.24
C SER A 128 10.73 38.69 -14.95
N ALA A 129 11.74 39.52 -15.25
CA ALA A 129 11.57 40.97 -15.30
C ALA A 129 10.66 41.43 -16.46
N ARG A 130 10.36 40.53 -17.41
CA ARG A 130 9.56 40.82 -18.62
C ARG A 130 8.06 40.58 -18.43
N GLY A 131 7.64 39.96 -17.34
CA GLY A 131 6.25 39.61 -17.04
C GLY A 131 6.00 38.10 -16.87
N GLU A 132 4.86 37.74 -16.29
CA GLU A 132 4.57 36.37 -15.83
C GLU A 132 4.59 35.31 -16.94
N GLN A 133 4.20 35.66 -18.17
CA GLN A 133 4.24 34.72 -19.30
C GLN A 133 5.65 34.25 -19.66
N TYR A 134 6.67 35.00 -19.22
CA TYR A 134 8.09 34.69 -19.42
C TYR A 134 8.72 34.03 -18.19
N ASN A 135 7.98 33.77 -17.11
CA ASN A 135 8.51 33.03 -15.97
C ASN A 135 9.00 31.64 -16.42
N SER A 136 10.01 31.11 -15.72
CA SER A 136 10.46 29.75 -16.00
C SER A 136 9.33 28.74 -15.77
N GLU A 137 9.51 27.52 -16.25
CA GLU A 137 8.75 26.40 -15.69
C GLU A 137 9.12 26.18 -14.21
N TRP A 138 8.28 25.45 -13.49
CA TRP A 138 8.53 25.11 -12.09
C TRP A 138 9.48 23.93 -12.00
N PHE A 139 10.60 24.11 -11.29
CA PHE A 139 11.32 22.95 -10.76
C PHE A 139 10.59 22.44 -9.50
N GLY A 140 10.43 21.12 -9.35
CA GLY A 140 9.82 20.51 -8.17
C GLY A 140 8.33 20.15 -8.29
N ILE A 141 7.60 20.73 -9.25
CA ILE A 141 6.18 20.42 -9.53
C ILE A 141 6.09 19.49 -10.75
N GLY A 142 6.69 18.30 -10.62
CA GLY A 142 6.62 17.21 -11.60
C GLY A 142 5.85 16.00 -11.09
N ASP A 143 5.79 14.94 -11.90
CA ASP A 143 5.06 13.70 -11.64
C ASP A 143 5.53 12.91 -10.39
N GLY A 144 6.68 13.29 -9.83
CA GLY A 144 7.28 12.68 -8.64
C GLY A 144 7.82 11.26 -8.87
N ALA A 145 7.76 10.76 -10.11
CA ALA A 145 8.33 9.46 -10.49
C ALA A 145 9.82 9.58 -10.81
N HIS A 146 10.26 10.78 -11.20
CA HIS A 146 11.62 11.08 -11.57
C HIS A 146 12.33 11.79 -10.40
N PRO A 147 13.30 11.10 -9.75
CA PRO A 147 13.94 11.63 -8.55
C PRO A 147 14.74 12.93 -8.79
N ASP A 148 15.06 13.24 -10.05
CA ASP A 148 15.84 14.41 -10.45
C ASP A 148 14.97 15.67 -10.63
N ASP A 149 13.64 15.51 -10.69
CA ASP A 149 12.69 16.60 -10.97
C ASP A 149 12.19 17.33 -9.71
N TYR A 150 12.65 16.91 -8.53
CA TYR A 150 12.20 17.50 -7.26
C TYR A 150 13.26 17.47 -6.17
N LEU A 151 13.16 18.44 -5.25
CA LEU A 151 13.86 18.41 -3.98
C LEU A 151 12.93 17.89 -2.89
N GLU A 152 13.33 16.80 -2.25
CA GLU A 152 12.68 16.26 -1.05
C GLU A 152 13.67 16.22 0.10
N ILE A 153 13.29 16.77 1.24
CA ILE A 153 14.09 16.73 2.47
C ILE A 153 13.17 16.32 3.62
N THR A 154 13.58 15.31 4.37
CA THR A 154 12.86 14.81 5.54
C THR A 154 13.52 15.33 6.80
N THR A 155 12.73 15.97 7.67
CA THR A 155 13.20 16.39 9.00
C THR A 155 13.54 15.17 9.86
N LEU A 156 14.36 15.38 10.90
CA LEU A 156 14.82 14.28 11.75
C LEU A 156 13.76 13.90 12.79
N GLU A 157 13.98 12.75 13.43
CA GLU A 157 13.11 12.23 14.49
C GLU A 157 13.05 13.21 15.67
N ARG A 158 11.86 13.37 16.23
CA ARG A 158 11.69 14.11 17.48
C ARG A 158 12.23 13.27 18.63
N TYR A 159 12.75 13.91 19.66
CA TYR A 159 12.96 13.25 20.96
C TYR A 159 11.65 12.62 21.47
N ALA A 160 11.76 11.66 22.40
CA ALA A 160 10.59 10.97 22.96
C ALA A 160 9.62 11.97 23.65
N VAL A 161 8.32 11.78 23.43
CA VAL A 161 7.25 12.68 23.92
C VAL A 161 6.40 11.93 24.94
N PRO A 162 6.11 12.50 26.12
CA PRO A 162 5.25 11.84 27.11
C PRO A 162 3.79 11.81 26.62
N ASP A 163 3.12 10.68 26.86
CA ASP A 163 1.71 10.47 26.56
C ASP A 163 0.87 10.97 27.76
N VAL A 164 0.43 12.22 27.70
CA VAL A 164 -0.23 12.91 28.83
C VAL A 164 -1.70 13.19 28.59
N LEU A 165 -2.20 13.04 27.35
CA LEU A 165 -3.61 13.29 27.03
C LEU A 165 -4.24 12.23 26.11
N TRP A 166 -5.52 11.98 26.29
CA TRP A 166 -6.29 11.08 25.42
C TRP A 166 -7.72 11.58 25.28
N VAL A 167 -8.39 11.12 24.22
CA VAL A 167 -9.78 11.50 23.94
C VAL A 167 -10.69 10.29 24.15
N ASP A 168 -11.82 10.52 24.80
CA ASP A 168 -12.87 9.52 25.01
C ASP A 168 -14.26 10.18 24.99
N GLU A 169 -15.31 9.40 25.24
CA GLU A 169 -16.72 9.84 25.26
C GLU A 169 -17.14 10.58 23.98
N ILE A 170 -16.59 10.18 22.83
CA ILE A 170 -16.84 10.81 21.53
C ILE A 170 -18.31 10.62 21.14
N THR A 171 -19.03 11.71 20.90
CA THR A 171 -20.41 11.74 20.43
C THR A 171 -20.47 12.26 18.97
N LYS A 172 -21.61 12.79 18.54
CA LYS A 172 -21.78 13.41 17.21
C LYS A 172 -21.27 14.85 17.16
N ASN A 173 -21.17 15.52 18.30
CA ASN A 173 -20.88 16.95 18.37
C ASN A 173 -20.10 17.35 19.63
N SER A 174 -19.68 16.37 20.43
CA SER A 174 -18.85 16.59 21.61
C SER A 174 -17.87 15.44 21.85
N MET A 175 -16.81 15.72 22.58
CA MET A 175 -15.87 14.71 23.08
C MET A 175 -15.30 15.19 24.42
N ARG A 176 -14.80 14.25 25.22
CA ARG A 176 -14.07 14.57 26.44
C ARG A 176 -12.58 14.34 26.23
N ILE A 177 -11.77 15.32 26.60
CA ILE A 177 -10.32 15.22 26.57
C ILE A 177 -9.85 15.04 28.00
N TYR A 178 -9.25 13.89 28.27
CA TYR A 178 -8.63 13.58 29.55
C TYR A 178 -7.14 13.84 29.49
N PHE A 179 -6.54 14.15 30.64
CA PHE A 179 -5.11 14.30 30.76
C PHE A 179 -4.59 13.95 32.15
N ASN A 180 -3.37 13.42 32.19
CA ASN A 180 -2.63 13.14 33.41
C ASN A 180 -1.25 13.80 33.30
N LEU A 181 -1.03 14.82 34.12
CA LEU A 181 0.19 15.62 34.09
C LEU A 181 1.27 15.11 35.05
N LEU A 182 1.07 14.00 35.75
CA LEU A 182 2.09 13.46 36.65
C LEU A 182 3.38 13.14 35.87
N SER A 183 4.49 13.69 36.32
CA SER A 183 5.82 13.42 35.77
C SER A 183 6.58 12.42 36.63
N ASN A 184 7.27 11.49 35.96
CA ASN A 184 8.27 10.60 36.54
C ASN A 184 9.71 11.13 36.35
N GLY A 185 9.88 12.30 35.73
CA GLY A 185 11.16 12.94 35.43
C GLY A 185 11.93 12.35 34.25
N GLU A 186 11.33 11.42 33.50
CA GLU A 186 11.95 10.74 32.35
C GLU A 186 12.17 11.69 31.16
N TYR A 187 11.33 12.72 31.01
CA TYR A 187 11.29 13.60 29.84
C TYR A 187 11.82 15.03 30.10
N LYS A 188 12.39 15.28 31.30
CA LYS A 188 12.83 16.59 31.79
C LYS A 188 13.87 17.33 30.92
N GLU A 189 14.55 16.62 30.01
CA GLU A 189 15.51 17.24 29.09
C GLU A 189 14.83 18.16 28.08
N HIS A 190 13.58 17.83 27.70
CA HIS A 190 12.87 18.51 26.63
C HIS A 190 11.48 19.02 27.03
N PHE A 191 10.97 18.64 28.21
CA PHE A 191 9.67 19.07 28.72
C PHE A 191 9.82 19.72 30.09
N GLU A 192 9.15 20.86 30.28
CA GLU A 192 9.17 21.57 31.55
C GLU A 192 8.28 20.88 32.59
N GLU A 193 8.77 20.85 33.82
CA GLU A 193 8.10 20.19 34.94
C GLU A 193 8.15 21.09 36.18
N GLU A 194 7.03 21.18 36.91
CA GLU A 194 6.94 21.89 38.19
C GLU A 194 6.20 21.03 39.22
N GLY A 195 6.78 20.87 40.42
CA GLY A 195 6.14 20.11 41.50
C GLY A 195 5.86 18.63 41.18
N GLY A 196 6.64 18.02 40.28
CA GLY A 196 6.42 16.63 39.82
C GLY A 196 5.29 16.50 38.79
N LYS A 197 4.89 17.60 38.14
CA LYS A 197 3.92 17.61 37.05
C LYS A 197 4.50 18.26 35.80
N TYR A 198 4.13 17.77 34.63
CA TYR A 198 4.35 18.44 33.35
C TYR A 198 3.57 19.75 33.28
N ILE A 199 4.19 20.78 32.70
CA ILE A 199 3.51 22.06 32.46
C ILE A 199 2.72 21.95 31.15
N MET A 200 1.39 21.95 31.26
CA MET A 200 0.47 22.07 30.13
C MET A 200 -0.56 23.15 30.48
N ASP A 201 -0.60 24.22 29.69
CA ASP A 201 -1.45 25.38 29.94
C ASP A 201 -2.59 25.52 28.94
N GLN A 202 -2.52 24.81 27.81
CA GLN A 202 -3.50 24.93 26.75
C GLN A 202 -3.76 23.59 26.05
N ILE A 203 -5.01 23.39 25.66
CA ILE A 203 -5.43 22.34 24.73
C ILE A 203 -5.99 23.01 23.48
N LYS A 204 -5.56 22.55 22.31
CA LYS A 204 -6.05 22.99 21.00
C LYS A 204 -6.75 21.85 20.30
N VAL A 205 -7.94 22.12 19.79
CA VAL A 205 -8.76 21.22 18.98
C VAL A 205 -8.92 21.85 17.61
N ASP A 206 -8.11 21.43 16.64
CA ASP A 206 -8.15 21.95 15.28
C ASP A 206 -8.87 20.99 14.34
N PRO A 207 -9.55 21.47 13.29
CA PRO A 207 -9.96 20.58 12.22
C PRO A 207 -8.76 19.90 11.56
N SER A 208 -8.94 18.64 11.16
CA SER A 208 -7.98 17.96 10.29
C SER A 208 -8.02 18.52 8.87
N LEU A 209 -7.04 18.16 8.03
CA LEU A 209 -7.07 18.51 6.61
C LEU A 209 -8.17 17.80 5.81
N ASP A 210 -8.93 16.88 6.41
CA ASP A 210 -10.15 16.35 5.79
C ASP A 210 -11.28 17.41 5.78
N ASN A 211 -11.20 18.44 6.64
CA ASN A 211 -12.23 19.45 6.81
C ASN A 211 -11.65 20.82 7.22
N PRO A 212 -10.71 21.38 6.41
CA PRO A 212 -9.83 22.48 6.82
C PRO A 212 -10.55 23.83 6.99
N THR A 213 -11.79 23.95 6.53
CA THR A 213 -12.58 25.18 6.62
C THR A 213 -13.37 25.32 7.93
N LEU A 214 -13.42 24.27 8.77
CA LEU A 214 -14.11 24.33 10.05
C LEU A 214 -13.32 25.15 11.07
N PRO A 215 -13.98 25.75 12.09
CA PRO A 215 -13.27 26.46 13.13
C PRO A 215 -12.59 25.48 14.11
N GLY A 216 -11.39 25.85 14.58
CA GLY A 216 -10.76 25.22 15.74
C GLY A 216 -11.25 25.82 17.06
N GLN A 217 -10.95 25.14 18.16
CA GLN A 217 -11.24 25.59 19.53
C GLN A 217 -9.96 25.57 20.37
N VAL A 218 -9.82 26.56 21.26
CA VAL A 218 -8.65 26.72 22.15
C VAL A 218 -9.14 26.81 23.58
N PHE A 219 -8.55 26.01 24.46
CA PHE A 219 -8.89 25.92 25.87
C PHE A 219 -7.66 26.22 26.70
N ASN A 220 -7.66 27.34 27.44
CA ASN A 220 -6.65 27.60 28.45
C ASN A 220 -7.05 26.88 29.74
N LEU A 221 -6.19 26.02 30.26
CA LEU A 221 -6.49 25.15 31.40
C LEU A 221 -6.46 25.94 32.70
N THR A 222 -7.55 25.88 33.46
CA THR A 222 -7.58 26.40 34.83
C THR A 222 -6.98 25.39 35.82
N GLU A 223 -6.72 25.81 37.05
CA GLU A 223 -6.30 24.88 38.10
C GLU A 223 -7.39 23.85 38.42
N GLU A 224 -8.67 24.22 38.30
CA GLU A 224 -9.80 23.31 38.49
C GLU A 224 -9.82 22.23 37.39
N ASP A 225 -9.53 22.59 36.14
CA ASP A 225 -9.38 21.62 35.04
C ASP A 225 -8.22 20.66 35.31
N LYS A 226 -7.08 21.18 35.79
CA LYS A 226 -5.90 20.38 36.14
C LYS A 226 -6.16 19.42 37.30
N GLU A 227 -6.93 19.83 38.30
CA GLU A 227 -7.34 18.97 39.42
C GLU A 227 -8.34 17.89 38.98
N ARG A 228 -9.26 18.26 38.08
CA ARG A 228 -10.28 17.36 37.55
C ARG A 228 -9.74 16.36 36.52
N GLY A 229 -8.70 16.74 35.78
CA GLY A 229 -8.02 15.89 34.80
C GLY A 229 -8.74 15.73 33.46
N TYR A 230 -9.74 16.57 33.17
CA TYR A 230 -10.42 16.58 31.87
C TYR A 230 -11.09 17.92 31.54
N ILE A 231 -11.36 18.13 30.25
CA ILE A 231 -12.25 19.16 29.71
C ILE A 231 -13.30 18.54 28.78
N ASP A 232 -14.48 19.17 28.72
CA ASP A 232 -15.54 18.83 27.76
C ASP A 232 -15.49 19.78 26.58
N VAL A 233 -15.43 19.22 25.37
CA VAL A 233 -15.45 19.99 24.11
C VAL A 233 -16.79 19.76 23.45
N ASN A 234 -17.51 20.85 23.17
CA ASN A 234 -18.85 20.82 22.58
C ASN A 234 -18.84 21.56 21.22
N ASP A 235 -20.00 21.58 20.56
CA ASP A 235 -20.23 22.31 19.30
C ASP A 235 -19.29 21.89 18.15
N LEU A 236 -18.86 20.62 18.16
CA LEU A 236 -18.11 20.00 17.07
C LEU A 236 -19.06 19.57 15.95
N VAL A 237 -18.55 19.52 14.72
CA VAL A 237 -19.33 19.10 13.55
C VAL A 237 -19.34 17.59 13.44
N THR A 238 -20.52 17.01 13.25
CA THR A 238 -20.73 15.58 13.01
C THR A 238 -19.91 15.09 11.82
N ASN A 239 -19.38 13.87 11.91
CA ASN A 239 -18.50 13.20 10.92
C ASN A 239 -17.14 13.87 10.64
N ALA A 240 -16.92 15.09 11.11
CA ALA A 240 -15.66 15.81 10.95
C ALA A 240 -14.54 15.16 11.75
N ALA A 241 -13.31 15.32 11.26
CA ALA A 241 -12.11 14.88 11.94
C ALA A 241 -11.36 16.08 12.55
N TYR A 242 -10.89 15.89 13.78
CA TYR A 242 -10.20 16.88 14.60
C TYR A 242 -8.86 16.34 15.10
N ILE A 243 -7.93 17.27 15.30
CA ILE A 243 -6.60 17.07 15.86
C ILE A 243 -6.61 17.70 17.26
N VAL A 244 -6.26 16.92 18.28
CA VAL A 244 -6.19 17.36 19.66
C VAL A 244 -4.74 17.38 20.10
N ASN A 245 -4.28 18.55 20.52
CA ASN A 245 -2.93 18.81 20.99
C ASN A 245 -2.94 19.46 22.38
N GLY A 246 -2.11 18.95 23.29
CA GLY A 246 -1.75 19.65 24.53
C GLY A 246 -0.48 20.47 24.32
N LEU A 247 -0.44 21.68 24.89
CA LEU A 247 0.66 22.63 24.68
C LEU A 247 1.22 23.18 25.99
N ASN A 248 2.54 23.36 26.02
CA ASN A 248 3.24 24.26 26.94
C ASN A 248 3.62 25.54 26.19
N ASN A 249 2.95 26.67 26.47
CA ASN A 249 3.22 27.91 25.76
C ASN A 249 4.45 28.68 26.26
N ASN A 250 5.14 28.21 27.31
CA ASN A 250 6.46 28.73 27.69
C ASN A 250 7.54 28.40 26.65
N VAL A 251 7.36 27.30 25.91
CA VAL A 251 8.31 26.85 24.89
C VAL A 251 8.11 27.66 23.61
N LYS A 252 9.18 28.21 23.03
CA LYS A 252 9.07 29.13 21.87
C LYS A 252 8.73 28.41 20.56
N ARG A 253 9.36 27.28 20.26
CA ARG A 253 9.20 26.57 18.99
C ARG A 253 7.93 25.73 19.02
N TYR A 254 7.05 25.90 18.03
CA TYR A 254 5.69 25.35 18.03
C TYR A 254 5.67 23.84 18.24
N TRP A 255 6.47 23.10 17.47
CA TRP A 255 6.49 21.65 17.55
C TRP A 255 7.08 21.13 18.86
N ASP A 256 7.92 21.92 19.53
CA ASP A 256 8.51 21.58 20.82
C ASP A 256 7.51 21.79 21.98
N ARG A 257 6.53 22.68 21.80
CA ARG A 257 5.44 22.91 22.77
C ARG A 257 4.49 21.73 22.90
N LEU A 258 4.37 20.91 21.84
CA LEU A 258 3.34 19.89 21.75
C LEU A 258 3.68 18.67 22.59
N TYR A 259 2.72 18.20 23.37
CA TYR A 259 2.71 16.85 23.91
C TYR A 259 2.27 15.85 22.82
N ASN A 260 1.71 14.70 23.21
CA ASN A 260 1.20 13.72 22.26
C ASN A 260 -0.04 14.26 21.50
N THR A 261 -0.18 13.88 20.23
CA THR A 261 -1.29 14.30 19.35
C THR A 261 -2.30 13.17 19.20
N ASN A 262 -3.59 13.49 19.38
CA ASN A 262 -4.69 12.57 19.09
C ASN A 262 -5.46 13.03 17.85
N MET A 263 -5.76 12.12 16.93
CA MET A 263 -6.68 12.39 15.82
C MET A 263 -7.99 11.64 16.04
N VAL A 264 -9.11 12.34 15.92
CA VAL A 264 -10.42 11.82 16.29
C VAL A 264 -11.45 12.21 15.24
N ARG A 265 -12.28 11.26 14.81
CA ARG A 265 -13.45 11.53 13.98
C ARG A 265 -14.72 11.51 14.82
N MET A 266 -15.55 12.53 14.67
CA MET A 266 -16.86 12.60 15.31
C MET A 266 -17.79 11.53 14.75
N LYS A 267 -18.65 10.98 15.61
CA LYS A 267 -19.66 10.00 15.17
C LYS A 267 -20.70 10.67 14.28
N GLY A 268 -21.44 9.87 13.53
CA GLY A 268 -22.66 10.29 12.84
C GLY A 268 -23.62 9.13 12.69
N ASP A 269 -24.81 9.43 12.18
CA ASP A 269 -25.80 8.41 11.86
C ASP A 269 -25.55 7.86 10.47
N LEU A 270 -25.58 6.54 10.33
CA LEU A 270 -25.57 5.89 9.04
C LEU A 270 -26.89 6.20 8.31
N GLY A 271 -26.77 6.71 7.08
CA GLY A 271 -27.89 6.84 6.15
C GLY A 271 -28.22 5.52 5.45
N GLU A 272 -29.27 5.55 4.64
CA GLU A 272 -29.58 4.45 3.72
C GLU A 272 -28.42 4.20 2.73
N PRO A 273 -28.25 2.96 2.23
CA PRO A 273 -27.26 2.67 1.20
C PRO A 273 -27.39 3.59 -0.03
N ILE A 274 -26.26 4.10 -0.51
CA ILE A 274 -26.19 5.04 -1.63
C ILE A 274 -25.90 4.28 -2.92
N LEU A 275 -26.86 4.26 -3.85
CA LEU A 275 -26.61 3.74 -5.20
C LEU A 275 -25.76 4.72 -6.01
N ILE A 276 -24.56 4.29 -6.41
CA ILE A 276 -23.78 4.97 -7.42
C ILE A 276 -24.42 4.64 -8.78
N LYS A 277 -25.22 5.57 -9.29
CA LYS A 277 -25.88 5.41 -10.59
C LYS A 277 -24.84 5.22 -11.69
N HIS A 278 -25.01 4.17 -12.48
CA HIS A 278 -24.09 3.87 -13.57
C HIS A 278 -24.30 4.85 -14.74
N ILE A 279 -23.35 5.76 -14.91
CA ILE A 279 -23.36 6.76 -15.98
C ILE A 279 -22.09 6.58 -16.81
N VAL A 280 -22.26 6.38 -18.12
CA VAL A 280 -21.16 6.40 -19.09
C VAL A 280 -21.07 7.82 -19.64
N ASP A 281 -19.94 8.48 -19.40
CA ASP A 281 -19.68 9.79 -20.01
C ASP A 281 -19.27 9.58 -21.48
N PRO A 282 -20.07 10.03 -22.47
CA PRO A 282 -19.71 9.88 -23.88
C PRO A 282 -18.52 10.77 -24.30
N ASN A 283 -18.15 11.77 -23.48
CA ASN A 283 -17.02 12.66 -23.72
C ASN A 283 -15.79 12.29 -22.87
N ASP A 284 -15.79 11.10 -22.25
CA ASP A 284 -14.66 10.63 -21.47
C ASP A 284 -13.40 10.59 -22.35
N THR A 285 -12.38 11.35 -21.96
CA THR A 285 -11.09 11.41 -22.65
C THR A 285 -10.20 10.20 -22.32
N ILE A 286 -10.61 9.42 -21.31
CA ILE A 286 -10.02 8.15 -20.92
C ILE A 286 -10.90 7.05 -21.53
N PRO A 287 -10.40 5.83 -21.82
CA PRO A 287 -11.17 4.77 -22.50
C PRO A 287 -12.41 4.22 -21.75
N GLY A 288 -12.95 4.91 -20.75
CA GLY A 288 -14.16 4.53 -20.03
C GLY A 288 -15.39 4.43 -20.95
N ALA A 289 -15.50 5.31 -21.94
CA ALA A 289 -16.60 5.28 -22.91
C ALA A 289 -16.62 4.00 -23.78
N GLU A 290 -15.45 3.54 -24.23
CA GLU A 290 -15.31 2.30 -25.03
C GLU A 290 -15.70 1.05 -24.23
N LEU A 291 -15.31 1.04 -22.95
CA LEU A 291 -15.62 -0.04 -22.00
C LEU A 291 -17.05 0.05 -21.45
N LYS A 292 -17.82 1.09 -21.81
CA LYS A 292 -19.13 1.41 -21.21
C LYS A 292 -19.09 1.42 -19.69
N ALA A 293 -18.00 1.98 -19.13
CA ALA A 293 -17.70 1.93 -17.71
C ALA A 293 -17.97 3.29 -17.04
N CYS A 294 -18.39 3.25 -15.77
CA CYS A 294 -18.63 4.43 -14.95
C CYS A 294 -17.45 4.69 -14.00
N ARG A 295 -16.97 5.95 -13.94
CA ARG A 295 -15.90 6.34 -13.02
C ARG A 295 -16.41 6.38 -11.58
N ILE A 296 -15.67 5.81 -10.62
CA ILE A 296 -16.09 5.80 -9.20
C ILE A 296 -15.06 6.37 -8.21
N ASP A 297 -13.80 6.57 -8.61
CA ASP A 297 -12.76 7.06 -7.68
C ASP A 297 -13.11 8.43 -7.09
N THR A 298 -13.70 9.34 -7.87
CA THR A 298 -14.09 10.68 -7.37
C THR A 298 -15.17 10.62 -6.30
N VAL A 299 -16.16 9.73 -6.43
CA VAL A 299 -17.22 9.56 -5.42
C VAL A 299 -16.60 9.08 -4.11
N LEU A 300 -15.74 8.06 -4.19
CA LEU A 300 -15.10 7.48 -3.03
C LEU A 300 -14.07 8.42 -2.39
N GLN A 301 -13.31 9.18 -3.17
CA GLN A 301 -12.37 10.17 -2.63
C GLN A 301 -13.09 11.33 -1.94
N ASN A 302 -14.15 11.88 -2.55
CA ASN A 302 -14.92 12.97 -1.95
C ASN A 302 -15.56 12.55 -0.62
N PHE A 303 -15.98 11.28 -0.50
CA PHE A 303 -16.52 10.73 0.75
C PHE A 303 -15.54 10.79 1.93
N MET A 304 -14.23 10.67 1.68
CA MET A 304 -13.20 10.66 2.74
C MET A 304 -13.20 11.96 3.56
N SER A 305 -13.50 13.08 2.90
CA SER A 305 -13.59 14.44 3.48
C SER A 305 -15.04 14.93 3.68
N ASP A 306 -16.06 14.13 3.37
CA ASP A 306 -17.45 14.56 3.45
C ASP A 306 -17.97 14.49 4.90
N ASN A 307 -18.35 15.64 5.46
CA ASN A 307 -18.93 15.72 6.80
C ASN A 307 -20.44 15.43 6.83
N ASN A 308 -21.10 15.30 5.69
CA ASN A 308 -22.54 14.98 5.62
C ASN A 308 -22.80 13.47 5.68
N LEU A 309 -21.81 12.65 5.33
CA LEU A 309 -21.93 11.19 5.32
C LEU A 309 -21.14 10.60 6.48
N ALA A 310 -21.75 9.67 7.20
CA ALA A 310 -21.09 9.00 8.31
C ALA A 310 -20.03 7.99 7.84
N GLU A 311 -19.00 7.82 8.67
CA GLU A 311 -18.10 6.67 8.54
C GLU A 311 -18.91 5.37 8.66
N GLY A 312 -18.63 4.38 7.81
CA GLY A 312 -19.42 3.16 7.67
C GLY A 312 -20.51 3.22 6.59
N THR A 313 -20.62 4.32 5.83
CA THR A 313 -21.56 4.45 4.71
C THR A 313 -21.44 3.29 3.72
N THR A 314 -22.58 2.78 3.25
CA THR A 314 -22.64 1.73 2.23
C THR A 314 -22.90 2.33 0.85
N PHE A 315 -22.01 2.05 -0.11
CA PHE A 315 -22.15 2.35 -1.52
C PHE A 315 -22.55 1.09 -2.30
N LEU A 316 -23.58 1.20 -3.12
CA LEU A 316 -24.08 0.14 -3.98
C LEU A 316 -23.63 0.40 -5.43
N LEU A 317 -23.17 -0.66 -6.09
CA LEU A 317 -22.92 -0.71 -7.52
C LEU A 317 -24.03 -1.52 -8.20
N GLU A 318 -24.54 -1.04 -9.32
CA GLU A 318 -25.48 -1.80 -10.15
C GLU A 318 -24.83 -3.10 -10.68
N GLY A 319 -25.50 -4.24 -10.49
CA GLY A 319 -25.05 -5.54 -10.96
C GLY A 319 -24.87 -5.64 -12.48
N GLY A 320 -23.88 -6.42 -12.92
CA GLY A 320 -23.53 -6.65 -14.31
C GLY A 320 -22.98 -5.43 -15.05
N LYS A 321 -22.76 -4.31 -14.36
CA LYS A 321 -22.18 -3.09 -14.91
C LYS A 321 -20.66 -3.04 -14.71
N THR A 322 -20.04 -2.09 -15.40
CA THR A 322 -18.59 -1.90 -15.36
C THR A 322 -18.28 -0.53 -14.77
N TYR A 323 -17.29 -0.49 -13.89
CA TYR A 323 -16.80 0.71 -13.24
C TYR A 323 -15.29 0.77 -13.37
N TYR A 324 -14.71 1.95 -13.14
CA TYR A 324 -13.26 2.10 -13.17
C TYR A 324 -12.74 3.20 -12.24
N LEU A 325 -11.44 3.13 -11.97
CA LEU A 325 -10.66 4.15 -11.27
C LEU A 325 -9.72 4.86 -12.23
N VAL A 326 -9.59 6.18 -12.08
CA VAL A 326 -8.51 6.97 -12.72
C VAL A 326 -7.37 7.24 -11.73
N ASN A 327 -7.70 7.38 -10.45
CA ASN A 327 -6.73 7.66 -9.39
C ASN A 327 -6.79 6.59 -8.30
N THR A 328 -5.70 6.46 -7.54
CA THR A 328 -5.70 5.67 -6.32
C THR A 328 -6.69 6.26 -5.30
N VAL A 329 -7.51 5.40 -4.68
CA VAL A 329 -8.44 5.81 -3.62
C VAL A 329 -7.75 5.62 -2.27
N THR A 330 -7.46 6.73 -1.60
CA THR A 330 -6.80 6.76 -0.30
C THR A 330 -7.85 6.68 0.80
N MET A 331 -7.84 5.63 1.62
CA MET A 331 -8.91 5.29 2.55
C MET A 331 -8.57 5.73 3.99
N SER A 332 -9.08 6.89 4.38
CA SER A 332 -8.99 7.46 5.75
C SER A 332 -10.32 7.44 6.52
N LYS A 333 -11.35 6.82 5.94
CA LYS A 333 -12.70 6.70 6.49
C LYS A 333 -13.32 5.38 6.02
N GLY A 334 -13.86 4.59 6.95
CA GLY A 334 -14.50 3.31 6.69
C GLY A 334 -15.75 3.41 5.82
N PHE A 335 -15.97 2.40 4.97
CA PHE A 335 -17.14 2.28 4.10
C PHE A 335 -17.36 0.82 3.66
N THR A 336 -18.55 0.52 3.16
CA THR A 336 -18.81 -0.73 2.42
C THR A 336 -19.06 -0.39 0.94
N LEU A 337 -18.36 -1.05 0.02
CA LEU A 337 -18.67 -1.03 -1.41
C LEU A 337 -19.14 -2.40 -1.84
N ARG A 338 -20.37 -2.51 -2.34
CA ARG A 338 -20.96 -3.80 -2.73
C ARG A 338 -21.89 -3.73 -3.93
N SER A 339 -22.16 -4.88 -4.53
CA SER A 339 -23.22 -5.00 -5.56
C SER A 339 -24.62 -4.82 -4.95
N ASN A 340 -25.55 -4.26 -5.73
CA ASN A 340 -26.98 -4.35 -5.44
C ASN A 340 -27.63 -5.65 -5.96
N ASP A 341 -26.91 -6.44 -6.77
CA ASP A 341 -27.29 -7.77 -7.24
C ASP A 341 -26.09 -8.72 -7.08
N PRO A 342 -26.02 -9.49 -5.98
CA PRO A 342 -24.92 -10.42 -5.72
C PRO A 342 -24.80 -11.57 -6.73
N ASN A 343 -25.87 -11.89 -7.47
CA ASN A 343 -25.86 -12.97 -8.46
C ASN A 343 -25.28 -12.53 -9.81
N ASN A 344 -25.15 -11.22 -10.02
CA ASN A 344 -24.59 -10.61 -11.21
C ASN A 344 -23.58 -9.52 -10.79
N PRO A 345 -22.44 -9.89 -10.21
CA PRO A 345 -21.50 -8.93 -9.65
C PRO A 345 -20.95 -7.96 -10.72
N PRO A 346 -20.84 -6.66 -10.43
CA PRO A 346 -20.22 -5.71 -11.33
C PRO A 346 -18.71 -5.93 -11.42
N THR A 347 -18.10 -5.34 -12.46
CA THR A 347 -16.64 -5.31 -12.63
C THR A 347 -16.10 -3.93 -12.32
N VAL A 348 -15.05 -3.83 -11.51
CA VAL A 348 -14.31 -2.60 -11.23
C VAL A 348 -12.89 -2.74 -11.78
N TYR A 349 -12.55 -1.93 -12.79
CA TYR A 349 -11.20 -1.84 -13.32
C TYR A 349 -10.33 -0.91 -12.49
N LEU A 350 -9.21 -1.43 -11.99
CA LEU A 350 -8.17 -0.70 -11.25
C LEU A 350 -7.23 0.02 -12.23
N GLY A 351 -7.79 0.94 -12.99
CA GLY A 351 -7.12 1.62 -14.11
C GLY A 351 -7.57 1.07 -15.47
N VAL A 352 -7.69 1.97 -16.44
CA VAL A 352 -8.09 1.68 -17.83
C VAL A 352 -7.21 2.45 -18.81
N GLY A 353 -6.90 1.83 -19.95
CA GLY A 353 -6.07 2.46 -20.98
C GLY A 353 -4.60 2.65 -20.56
N PHE A 354 -3.97 3.67 -21.14
CA PHE A 354 -2.54 3.96 -21.00
C PHE A 354 -2.32 5.37 -20.42
N ASN A 355 -1.20 5.57 -19.73
CA ASN A 355 -0.72 6.89 -19.33
C ASN A 355 -0.03 7.59 -20.52
N GLU A 356 0.45 8.81 -20.30
CA GLU A 356 1.10 9.64 -21.32
C GLU A 356 2.39 8.99 -21.89
N ASN A 357 3.05 8.14 -21.10
CA ASN A 357 4.23 7.39 -21.49
C ASN A 357 3.91 6.10 -22.29
N GLY A 358 2.62 5.81 -22.52
CA GLY A 358 2.18 4.59 -23.21
C GLY A 358 2.18 3.33 -22.33
N ASP A 359 2.36 3.46 -21.01
CA ASP A 359 2.25 2.36 -20.06
C ASP A 359 0.81 2.17 -19.57
N PRO A 360 0.34 0.93 -19.33
CA PRO A 360 -0.97 0.68 -18.75
C PRO A 360 -1.22 1.46 -17.46
N ARG A 361 -2.39 2.09 -17.34
CA ARG A 361 -2.80 2.71 -16.08
C ARG A 361 -3.09 1.64 -15.04
N ALA A 362 -2.49 1.78 -13.86
CA ALA A 362 -2.63 0.86 -12.74
C ALA A 362 -2.98 1.62 -11.45
N CYS A 363 -4.27 1.79 -11.21
CA CYS A 363 -4.78 2.39 -9.98
C CYS A 363 -4.88 1.32 -8.88
N ASN A 364 -5.12 1.74 -7.63
CA ASN A 364 -5.31 0.84 -6.49
C ASN A 364 -6.11 1.56 -5.40
N PHE A 365 -6.37 0.87 -4.29
CA PHE A 365 -6.72 1.54 -3.04
C PHE A 365 -5.49 1.63 -2.13
N SER A 366 -5.48 2.55 -1.18
CA SER A 366 -4.40 2.70 -0.20
C SER A 366 -5.00 2.82 1.20
N PHE A 367 -4.45 2.10 2.18
CA PHE A 367 -4.82 2.29 3.59
C PHE A 367 -4.23 3.58 4.15
N GLY A 368 -5.03 4.30 4.94
CA GLY A 368 -4.64 5.58 5.53
C GLY A 368 -4.33 6.62 4.47
N ARG A 369 -3.75 7.75 4.89
CA ARG A 369 -3.28 8.84 4.01
C ARG A 369 -2.01 9.44 4.56
N ASN A 370 -1.31 10.23 3.74
CA ASN A 370 -0.18 11.03 4.22
C ASN A 370 -0.67 12.12 5.18
N ALA A 371 0.21 12.54 6.08
CA ALA A 371 -0.05 13.62 7.02
C ALA A 371 -0.26 14.95 6.30
N GLY A 372 -1.18 15.72 6.84
CA GLY A 372 -1.28 17.16 6.64
C GLY A 372 -0.38 17.94 7.58
N ASN A 373 -0.20 19.23 7.29
CA ASN A 373 0.48 20.12 8.22
C ASN A 373 -0.32 20.19 9.53
N GLY A 374 0.32 19.90 10.67
CA GLY A 374 -0.35 19.83 11.97
C GLY A 374 -0.74 18.42 12.42
N GLU A 375 -0.60 17.41 11.56
CA GLU A 375 -1.05 16.04 11.84
C GLU A 375 0.12 15.12 12.19
N MET A 376 0.31 14.84 13.48
CA MET A 376 1.32 13.91 14.01
C MET A 376 0.73 12.64 14.66
N GLY A 377 -0.60 12.57 14.77
CA GLY A 377 -1.33 11.46 15.39
C GLY A 377 -1.62 10.30 14.43
N GLY A 378 -2.19 9.22 14.97
CA GLY A 378 -2.66 8.10 14.16
C GLY A 378 -4.13 8.23 13.78
N ILE A 379 -4.50 7.78 12.58
CA ILE A 379 -5.90 7.71 12.15
C ILE A 379 -6.52 6.40 12.62
N ASN A 380 -7.66 6.49 13.29
CA ASN A 380 -8.51 5.33 13.55
C ASN A 380 -9.61 5.29 12.49
N VAL A 381 -9.75 4.15 11.82
CA VAL A 381 -10.69 3.93 10.73
C VAL A 381 -11.60 2.76 11.11
N GLN A 382 -12.90 2.92 10.94
CA GLN A 382 -13.87 1.84 11.08
C GLN A 382 -13.75 0.85 9.92
N SER A 383 -14.57 -0.18 9.95
CA SER A 383 -14.59 -1.25 8.96
C SER A 383 -14.58 -0.75 7.49
N ILE A 384 -13.69 -1.32 6.67
CA ILE A 384 -13.68 -1.18 5.20
C ILE A 384 -14.06 -2.53 4.61
N CYS A 385 -15.13 -2.57 3.81
CA CYS A 385 -15.68 -3.81 3.24
C CYS A 385 -15.84 -3.71 1.72
N PHE A 386 -15.36 -4.72 1.00
CA PHE A 386 -15.64 -4.96 -0.40
C PHE A 386 -16.39 -6.27 -0.56
N GLN A 387 -17.56 -6.24 -1.19
CA GLN A 387 -18.43 -7.41 -1.26
C GLN A 387 -19.10 -7.58 -2.63
N ASP A 388 -19.14 -8.81 -3.15
CA ASP A 388 -19.87 -9.17 -4.38
C ASP A 388 -19.38 -8.40 -5.62
N ILE A 389 -18.06 -8.23 -5.79
CA ILE A 389 -17.44 -7.44 -6.88
C ILE A 389 -16.34 -8.23 -7.60
N ASN A 390 -16.28 -8.08 -8.92
CA ASN A 390 -15.13 -8.52 -9.72
C ASN A 390 -14.13 -7.36 -9.88
N PHE A 391 -12.88 -7.57 -9.50
CA PHE A 391 -11.79 -6.62 -9.72
C PHE A 391 -10.85 -7.10 -10.81
N ASP A 392 -10.50 -6.20 -11.72
CA ASP A 392 -9.59 -6.48 -12.85
C ASP A 392 -8.73 -5.25 -13.17
N CYS A 393 -7.73 -5.39 -14.03
CA CYS A 393 -6.92 -4.32 -14.58
C CYS A 393 -6.80 -4.53 -16.10
N GLU A 394 -7.46 -3.66 -16.88
CA GLU A 394 -7.85 -3.96 -18.27
C GLU A 394 -6.66 -4.18 -19.23
N LYS A 395 -5.61 -3.35 -19.14
CA LYS A 395 -4.39 -3.47 -19.96
C LYS A 395 -3.24 -4.21 -19.25
N ALA A 396 -3.49 -4.85 -18.12
CA ALA A 396 -2.43 -5.52 -17.40
C ALA A 396 -1.80 -6.67 -18.19
N PHE A 397 -0.49 -6.75 -18.12
CA PHE A 397 0.30 -7.83 -18.70
C PHE A 397 1.22 -8.44 -17.63
N ASN A 398 1.49 -9.73 -17.75
CA ASN A 398 2.46 -10.42 -16.91
C ASN A 398 3.77 -10.64 -17.67
N PHE A 399 4.76 -11.26 -17.03
CA PHE A 399 6.08 -11.46 -17.62
C PHE A 399 6.05 -12.23 -18.95
N LEU A 400 5.07 -13.10 -19.19
CA LEU A 400 4.95 -13.89 -20.44
C LEU A 400 4.21 -13.13 -21.55
N THR A 401 3.39 -12.14 -21.19
CA THR A 401 2.59 -11.35 -22.12
C THR A 401 3.06 -9.89 -22.28
N LYS A 402 4.10 -9.50 -21.54
CA LYS A 402 4.66 -8.14 -21.55
C LYS A 402 5.15 -7.71 -22.95
N PRO A 403 5.08 -6.41 -23.29
CA PRO A 403 5.74 -5.88 -24.47
C PRO A 403 7.26 -6.03 -24.38
N ALA A 404 7.94 -6.01 -25.53
CA ALA A 404 9.40 -6.18 -25.58
C ALA A 404 10.16 -5.08 -24.81
N SER A 405 9.58 -3.88 -24.72
CA SER A 405 10.13 -2.73 -23.98
C SER A 405 10.09 -2.90 -22.46
N ALA A 406 9.20 -3.73 -21.91
CA ALA A 406 9.05 -3.89 -20.47
C ALA A 406 10.05 -4.90 -19.91
N GLY A 407 10.74 -4.56 -18.81
CA GLY A 407 11.65 -5.48 -18.12
C GLY A 407 10.96 -6.58 -17.30
N ALA A 408 9.73 -6.32 -16.85
CA ALA A 408 8.92 -7.18 -15.98
C ALA A 408 7.43 -7.11 -16.38
N GLY A 409 6.55 -7.81 -15.67
CA GLY A 409 5.10 -7.60 -15.75
C GLY A 409 4.67 -6.25 -15.18
N LEU A 410 3.39 -5.89 -15.33
CA LEU A 410 2.87 -4.62 -14.84
C LEU A 410 2.99 -4.49 -13.31
N GLY A 411 3.42 -3.32 -12.85
CA GLY A 411 3.61 -3.01 -11.43
C GLY A 411 2.32 -2.68 -10.65
N ASN A 412 1.26 -3.47 -10.79
CA ASN A 412 -0.06 -3.17 -10.19
C ASN A 412 -0.38 -3.96 -8.91
N TYR A 413 -1.38 -3.45 -8.17
CA TYR A 413 -1.79 -3.90 -6.84
C TYR A 413 -3.30 -3.72 -6.66
N PHE A 414 -3.91 -4.46 -5.72
CA PHE A 414 -5.23 -4.10 -5.21
C PHE A 414 -5.11 -3.03 -4.12
N ILE A 415 -4.24 -3.27 -3.13
CA ILE A 415 -3.82 -2.29 -2.12
C ILE A 415 -2.32 -2.03 -2.20
N ASN A 416 -1.93 -0.76 -2.31
CA ASN A 416 -0.54 -0.33 -2.18
C ASN A 416 -0.46 0.89 -1.25
N GLN A 417 -0.10 0.66 0.02
CA GLN A 417 -0.04 1.74 0.99
C GLN A 417 1.07 2.73 0.66
N ASN A 418 0.80 4.03 0.83
CA ASN A 418 1.81 5.09 0.74
C ASN A 418 2.91 4.90 1.80
N SER A 419 4.18 5.08 1.41
CA SER A 419 5.33 4.93 2.31
C SER A 419 5.36 5.96 3.46
N GLN A 420 4.67 7.08 3.31
CA GLN A 420 4.53 8.13 4.33
C GLN A 420 3.11 8.22 4.91
N ALA A 421 2.29 7.18 4.70
CA ALA A 421 0.98 7.12 5.35
C ALA A 421 1.15 7.24 6.87
N MET A 422 0.30 8.05 7.50
CA MET A 422 0.27 8.23 8.95
C MET A 422 0.10 6.88 9.67
N PRO A 423 0.47 6.79 10.95
CA PRO A 423 0.07 5.66 11.76
C PRO A 423 -1.43 5.42 11.61
N PHE A 424 -1.85 4.18 11.42
CA PHE A 424 -3.26 3.88 11.25
C PHE A 424 -3.69 2.66 12.08
N ALA A 425 -4.93 2.70 12.55
CA ALA A 425 -5.61 1.55 13.11
C ALA A 425 -6.92 1.34 12.34
N LEU A 426 -7.16 0.10 11.92
CA LEU A 426 -8.36 -0.29 11.21
C LEU A 426 -9.14 -1.30 12.05
N GLU A 427 -10.42 -1.02 12.29
CA GLU A 427 -11.33 -1.92 13.00
C GLU A 427 -11.47 -3.26 12.28
N SER A 428 -11.80 -3.23 11.00
CA SER A 428 -11.76 -4.42 10.16
C SER A 428 -11.49 -4.09 8.70
N PHE A 429 -10.84 -5.02 8.01
CA PHE A 429 -10.77 -5.05 6.56
C PHE A 429 -11.41 -6.34 6.06
N GLU A 430 -12.47 -6.22 5.27
CA GLU A 430 -13.25 -7.36 4.81
C GLU A 430 -13.35 -7.41 3.29
N ILE A 431 -13.06 -8.57 2.71
CA ILE A 431 -13.24 -8.86 1.29
C ILE A 431 -14.06 -10.15 1.19
N ARG A 432 -15.26 -10.06 0.61
CA ARG A 432 -16.23 -11.16 0.64
C ARG A 432 -16.84 -11.40 -0.73
N ASN A 433 -16.85 -12.65 -1.17
CA ASN A 433 -17.46 -13.03 -2.44
C ASN A 433 -16.97 -12.18 -3.63
N CYS A 434 -15.68 -11.84 -3.63
CA CYS A 434 -15.06 -11.04 -4.69
C CYS A 434 -14.19 -11.93 -5.58
N SER A 435 -14.03 -11.51 -6.84
CA SER A 435 -13.03 -12.10 -7.73
C SER A 435 -11.94 -11.10 -8.10
N PHE A 436 -10.73 -11.59 -8.30
CA PHE A 436 -9.57 -10.77 -8.64
C PHE A 436 -8.86 -11.39 -9.82
N ARG A 437 -8.68 -10.57 -10.85
CA ARG A 437 -7.96 -10.90 -12.07
C ARG A 437 -6.85 -9.90 -12.32
N ASN A 438 -5.77 -10.34 -12.95
CA ASN A 438 -4.67 -9.50 -13.41
C ASN A 438 -4.02 -8.62 -12.32
N MET A 439 -4.00 -9.08 -11.08
CA MET A 439 -3.16 -8.48 -10.04
C MET A 439 -1.74 -9.04 -10.20
N ILE A 440 -0.87 -8.36 -10.94
CA ILE A 440 0.40 -8.92 -11.42
C ILE A 440 1.49 -8.83 -10.35
N ARG A 441 1.80 -7.64 -9.82
CA ARG A 441 2.95 -7.47 -8.91
C ARG A 441 2.64 -7.76 -7.45
N GLY A 442 1.53 -7.27 -6.93
CA GLY A 442 1.09 -7.53 -5.56
C GLY A 442 -0.44 -7.61 -5.45
N TRP A 443 -0.93 -8.08 -4.31
CA TRP A 443 -2.33 -7.89 -3.95
C TRP A 443 -2.43 -6.82 -2.86
N ILE A 444 -1.87 -7.09 -1.67
CA ILE A 444 -1.80 -6.12 -0.57
C ILE A 444 -0.35 -5.95 -0.13
N ARG A 445 0.13 -4.70 -0.25
CA ARG A 445 1.46 -4.30 0.20
C ARG A 445 1.36 -3.19 1.25
N PHE A 446 1.84 -3.49 2.46
CA PHE A 446 2.08 -2.48 3.49
C PHE A 446 3.46 -1.83 3.28
N GLN A 447 3.57 -0.54 3.60
CA GLN A 447 4.81 0.23 3.44
C GLN A 447 4.96 1.32 4.51
N GLY A 448 6.20 1.76 4.72
CA GLY A 448 6.52 2.93 5.54
C GLY A 448 6.92 2.60 6.98
N PRO A 449 7.54 3.55 7.69
CA PRO A 449 8.03 3.33 9.06
C PRO A 449 6.93 3.41 10.13
N ASN A 450 5.77 3.98 9.79
CA ASN A 450 4.71 4.25 10.76
C ASN A 450 3.97 2.99 11.20
N ARG A 451 3.42 3.01 12.42
CA ARG A 451 2.67 1.89 13.03
C ARG A 451 1.41 1.55 12.24
N LYS A 452 1.11 0.26 12.11
CA LYS A 452 -0.07 -0.25 11.39
C LYS A 452 -0.79 -1.28 12.25
N LEU A 453 -2.03 -0.99 12.64
CA LEU A 453 -2.84 -1.89 13.46
C LEU A 453 -4.05 -2.35 12.67
N MET A 454 -4.18 -3.67 12.50
CA MET A 454 -5.33 -4.30 11.87
C MET A 454 -6.02 -5.15 12.93
N ASN A 455 -7.18 -4.71 13.41
CA ASN A 455 -7.88 -5.44 14.45
C ASN A 455 -8.46 -6.75 13.91
N LYS A 456 -9.03 -6.71 12.71
CA LYS A 456 -9.61 -7.87 12.03
C LYS A 456 -9.37 -7.79 10.52
N PHE A 457 -8.99 -8.90 9.89
CA PHE A 457 -8.77 -8.97 8.45
C PHE A 457 -9.37 -10.26 7.90
N ILE A 458 -10.43 -10.13 7.11
CA ILE A 458 -11.20 -11.24 6.56
C ILE A 458 -11.12 -11.24 5.04
N VAL A 459 -10.75 -12.38 4.49
CA VAL A 459 -10.86 -12.71 3.08
C VAL A 459 -11.68 -13.98 3.00
N ASP A 460 -12.91 -13.88 2.51
CA ASP A 460 -13.83 -15.01 2.51
C ASP A 460 -14.50 -15.21 1.16
N ASN A 461 -14.61 -16.47 0.74
CA ASN A 461 -15.32 -16.86 -0.48
C ASN A 461 -14.80 -16.12 -1.73
N CYS A 462 -13.49 -15.88 -1.84
CA CYS A 462 -12.89 -15.11 -2.93
C CYS A 462 -12.23 -15.99 -4.00
N MET A 463 -12.15 -15.48 -5.23
CA MET A 463 -11.55 -16.18 -6.37
C MET A 463 -10.40 -15.36 -6.97
N PHE A 464 -9.20 -15.94 -7.01
CA PHE A 464 -8.00 -15.35 -7.58
C PHE A 464 -7.51 -16.14 -8.80
N TYR A 465 -7.43 -15.50 -9.98
CA TYR A 465 -7.02 -16.14 -11.23
C TYR A 465 -6.33 -15.15 -12.16
N ASP A 466 -5.52 -15.63 -13.10
CA ASP A 466 -4.68 -14.81 -13.98
C ASP A 466 -3.85 -13.74 -13.22
N CYS A 467 -3.48 -14.02 -11.97
CA CYS A 467 -2.72 -13.11 -11.12
C CYS A 467 -1.25 -13.53 -11.06
N GLY A 468 -0.36 -12.61 -10.70
CA GLY A 468 1.06 -12.92 -10.50
C GLY A 468 1.90 -12.92 -11.79
N ILE A 469 3.02 -13.64 -11.74
CA ILE A 469 4.01 -13.68 -12.83
C ILE A 469 4.58 -12.29 -13.16
N TYR A 470 4.94 -11.53 -12.12
CA TYR A 470 5.59 -10.24 -12.35
C TYR A 470 7.01 -10.40 -12.92
N ASP A 471 7.76 -11.43 -12.52
CA ASP A 471 9.06 -11.75 -13.12
C ASP A 471 9.12 -13.16 -13.73
N ASN A 472 10.26 -13.49 -14.36
CA ASN A 472 10.48 -14.81 -14.98
C ASN A 472 10.34 -15.99 -14.01
N ASN A 473 10.57 -15.77 -12.71
CA ASN A 473 10.47 -16.80 -11.69
C ASN A 473 9.04 -16.90 -11.11
N GLY A 474 8.10 -16.10 -11.61
CA GLY A 474 6.76 -16.01 -11.03
C GLY A 474 6.73 -15.23 -9.72
N ARG A 475 7.78 -14.46 -9.40
CA ARG A 475 7.86 -13.66 -8.17
C ARG A 475 7.07 -12.37 -8.33
N GLY A 476 6.92 -11.69 -7.21
CA GLY A 476 6.20 -10.45 -6.96
C GLY A 476 6.23 -10.21 -5.45
N TYR A 477 5.34 -9.38 -4.92
CA TYR A 477 5.08 -9.37 -3.47
C TYR A 477 4.26 -10.60 -3.08
N SER A 478 4.26 -10.94 -1.79
CA SER A 478 3.29 -11.89 -1.22
C SER A 478 1.86 -11.40 -1.43
N TRP A 479 0.87 -12.28 -1.25
CA TRP A 479 -0.54 -11.86 -1.29
C TRP A 479 -0.83 -10.82 -0.21
N VAL A 480 -0.38 -11.07 1.02
CA VAL A 480 -0.32 -10.07 2.09
C VAL A 480 1.12 -9.90 2.53
N ALA A 481 1.72 -8.76 2.18
CA ALA A 481 3.12 -8.46 2.46
C ALA A 481 3.25 -7.38 3.55
N GLY A 482 3.67 -7.79 4.75
CA GLY A 482 4.14 -6.88 5.79
C GLY A 482 5.44 -6.20 5.39
N ASP A 483 5.71 -5.03 5.97
CA ASP A 483 6.92 -4.26 5.69
C ASP A 483 8.07 -4.50 6.68
N GLY A 484 7.78 -5.10 7.83
CA GLY A 484 8.77 -5.39 8.86
C GLY A 484 9.51 -4.18 9.41
N ARG A 485 8.91 -2.99 9.42
CA ARG A 485 9.61 -1.74 9.79
C ARG A 485 9.37 -1.24 11.21
N ASN A 486 8.29 -1.65 11.88
CA ASN A 486 7.89 -1.10 13.17
C ASN A 486 7.38 -2.19 14.11
N ALA A 487 7.99 -2.33 15.29
CA ALA A 487 7.64 -3.37 16.26
C ALA A 487 6.24 -3.21 16.86
N ASN A 488 5.65 -2.01 16.78
CA ASN A 488 4.29 -1.73 17.25
C ASN A 488 3.22 -2.08 16.21
N THR A 489 3.60 -2.57 15.03
CA THR A 489 2.66 -3.01 13.99
C THR A 489 2.06 -4.38 14.33
N ASN A 490 0.76 -4.55 14.11
CA ASN A 490 0.10 -5.84 14.17
C ASN A 490 -0.92 -5.97 13.03
N LEU A 491 -0.48 -6.58 11.92
CA LEU A 491 -1.31 -6.81 10.73
C LEU A 491 -2.18 -8.07 10.82
N PHE A 492 -1.84 -8.97 11.74
CA PHE A 492 -2.40 -10.32 11.83
C PHE A 492 -3.04 -10.58 13.20
N LYS A 493 -3.54 -9.53 13.87
CA LYS A 493 -4.16 -9.66 15.20
C LYS A 493 -5.31 -10.67 15.18
N ASP A 494 -6.20 -10.55 14.19
CA ASP A 494 -7.19 -11.56 13.84
C ASP A 494 -7.32 -11.62 12.31
N PHE A 495 -6.62 -12.56 11.69
CA PHE A 495 -6.58 -12.75 10.25
C PHE A 495 -7.26 -14.06 9.87
N SER A 496 -8.15 -13.99 8.88
CA SER A 496 -8.79 -15.16 8.29
C SER A 496 -8.83 -15.09 6.78
N MET A 497 -8.36 -16.14 6.12
CA MET A 497 -8.52 -16.38 4.69
C MET A 497 -9.21 -17.72 4.51
N THR A 498 -10.48 -17.69 4.14
CA THR A 498 -11.35 -18.88 4.14
C THR A 498 -12.13 -19.03 2.85
N ASN A 499 -12.40 -20.27 2.47
CA ASN A 499 -13.26 -20.58 1.31
C ASN A 499 -12.78 -19.92 0.01
N CYS A 500 -11.48 -19.64 -0.12
CA CYS A 500 -10.92 -18.98 -1.30
C CYS A 500 -10.31 -19.98 -2.26
N THR A 501 -10.29 -19.65 -3.55
CA THR A 501 -9.54 -20.42 -4.53
C THR A 501 -8.49 -19.55 -5.22
N PHE A 502 -7.29 -20.12 -5.41
CA PHE A 502 -6.18 -19.53 -6.14
C PHE A 502 -5.83 -20.40 -7.35
N VAL A 503 -6.09 -19.90 -8.56
CA VAL A 503 -5.80 -20.61 -9.82
C VAL A 503 -4.50 -20.06 -10.40
N ASP A 504 -3.45 -20.88 -10.30
CA ASP A 504 -2.11 -20.69 -10.88
C ASP A 504 -1.65 -19.24 -10.84
N SER A 505 -1.73 -18.66 -9.64
CA SER A 505 -1.47 -17.26 -9.39
C SER A 505 -0.17 -17.09 -8.60
N PRO A 506 0.99 -17.27 -9.25
CA PRO A 506 2.27 -17.37 -8.56
C PRO A 506 2.74 -16.04 -7.98
N ARG A 507 3.18 -16.10 -6.72
CA ARG A 507 3.74 -14.98 -5.96
C ARG A 507 4.89 -15.45 -5.07
N HIS A 508 5.48 -14.52 -4.32
CA HIS A 508 6.55 -14.85 -3.36
C HIS A 508 6.06 -15.74 -2.21
N ALA A 509 4.94 -15.37 -1.57
CA ALA A 509 4.26 -16.19 -0.57
C ALA A 509 2.75 -15.86 -0.50
N LEU A 510 1.95 -16.65 0.23
CA LEU A 510 0.60 -16.24 0.62
C LEU A 510 0.67 -15.13 1.67
N LEU A 511 1.26 -15.41 2.83
CA LEU A 511 1.47 -14.43 3.90
C LEU A 511 2.95 -14.25 4.21
N SER A 512 3.39 -13.00 4.41
CA SER A 512 4.77 -12.74 4.85
C SER A 512 4.90 -11.58 5.84
N GLU A 513 5.60 -11.84 6.94
CA GLU A 513 6.19 -10.87 7.86
C GLU A 513 7.47 -11.47 8.47
N ASN A 514 8.61 -10.86 8.16
CA ASN A 514 9.92 -11.50 8.24
C ASN A 514 10.95 -10.68 9.00
N ALA A 515 10.59 -9.51 9.51
CA ALA A 515 11.54 -8.74 10.30
C ALA A 515 11.69 -9.32 11.70
N ASN A 516 12.94 -9.35 12.18
CA ASN A 516 13.25 -9.70 13.55
C ASN A 516 13.15 -8.44 14.41
N LEU A 517 11.96 -8.17 14.94
CA LEU A 517 11.65 -6.98 15.72
C LEU A 517 11.48 -7.32 17.20
N ALA A 518 11.72 -6.33 18.06
CA ALA A 518 11.43 -6.41 19.49
C ALA A 518 9.91 -6.25 19.73
N TRP A 519 9.13 -7.26 19.36
CA TRP A 519 7.67 -7.24 19.48
C TRP A 519 7.23 -6.95 20.94
N PRO A 520 6.33 -5.97 21.16
CA PRO A 520 5.69 -5.79 22.45
C PRO A 520 4.96 -7.05 22.89
N ALA A 521 4.89 -7.32 24.21
CA ALA A 521 4.18 -8.49 24.75
C ALA A 521 2.69 -8.53 24.38
N SER A 522 2.09 -7.38 24.07
CA SER A 522 0.71 -7.24 23.59
C SER A 522 0.52 -7.60 22.11
N THR A 523 1.61 -7.77 21.35
CA THR A 523 1.55 -8.14 19.94
C THR A 523 1.47 -9.65 19.82
N VAL A 524 0.29 -10.14 19.44
CA VAL A 524 0.03 -11.56 19.19
C VAL A 524 -0.69 -11.66 17.85
N TRP A 525 -0.31 -12.66 17.05
CA TRP A 525 -1.02 -12.97 15.80
C TRP A 525 -2.00 -14.12 15.99
N HIS A 526 -3.17 -14.02 15.36
CA HIS A 526 -4.11 -15.13 15.20
C HIS A 526 -4.42 -15.26 13.72
N ILE A 527 -3.81 -16.26 13.07
CA ILE A 527 -3.91 -16.48 11.62
C ILE A 527 -4.72 -17.74 11.37
N ARG A 528 -5.73 -17.66 10.49
CA ARG A 528 -6.51 -18.79 10.00
C ARG A 528 -6.51 -18.85 8.48
N VAL A 529 -6.05 -19.96 7.92
CA VAL A 529 -6.12 -20.28 6.49
C VAL A 529 -6.85 -21.61 6.36
N GLU A 530 -8.15 -21.57 6.04
CA GLU A 530 -9.00 -22.76 6.11
C GLU A 530 -9.95 -22.92 4.91
N ASN A 531 -10.22 -24.15 4.49
CA ASN A 531 -11.11 -24.47 3.37
C ASN A 531 -10.73 -23.75 2.07
N ASN A 532 -9.45 -23.54 1.79
CA ASN A 532 -9.01 -22.92 0.55
C ASN A 532 -8.59 -23.98 -0.49
N THR A 533 -8.77 -23.70 -1.77
CA THR A 533 -8.27 -24.52 -2.88
C THR A 533 -7.13 -23.81 -3.61
N PHE A 534 -5.95 -24.41 -3.63
CA PHE A 534 -4.75 -23.91 -4.29
C PHE A 534 -4.44 -24.75 -5.52
N ILE A 535 -4.62 -24.21 -6.72
CA ILE A 535 -4.41 -24.91 -7.99
C ILE A 535 -3.11 -24.42 -8.59
N ASN A 536 -2.11 -25.29 -8.70
CA ASN A 536 -0.77 -24.95 -9.19
C ASN A 536 -0.18 -23.67 -8.55
N PHE A 537 -0.58 -23.37 -7.31
CA PHE A 537 -0.23 -22.13 -6.61
C PHE A 537 1.28 -21.97 -6.49
N SER A 538 1.82 -20.91 -7.09
CA SER A 538 3.23 -20.52 -6.99
C SER A 538 4.25 -21.59 -7.42
N THR A 539 3.89 -22.41 -8.41
CA THR A 539 4.67 -23.59 -8.81
C THR A 539 5.90 -23.34 -9.69
N ARG A 540 6.02 -22.14 -10.23
CA ARG A 540 7.00 -21.79 -11.27
C ARG A 540 8.45 -21.81 -10.80
N SER A 541 8.71 -21.46 -9.54
CA SER A 541 10.06 -21.45 -8.96
C SER A 541 10.07 -22.02 -7.56
N LYS A 542 11.26 -22.43 -7.10
CA LYS A 542 11.45 -22.96 -5.75
C LYS A 542 11.12 -21.92 -4.68
N ASP A 543 10.75 -22.42 -3.51
CA ASP A 543 10.63 -21.69 -2.25
C ASP A 543 9.62 -20.53 -2.30
N ARG A 544 8.45 -20.80 -2.90
CA ARG A 544 7.27 -19.93 -2.81
C ARG A 544 6.34 -20.49 -1.74
N LEU A 545 6.20 -19.78 -0.63
CA LEU A 545 5.68 -20.33 0.62
C LEU A 545 4.19 -20.02 0.80
N ILE A 546 3.48 -20.84 1.58
CA ILE A 546 2.20 -20.43 2.15
C ILE A 546 2.47 -19.43 3.28
N PHE A 547 3.36 -19.78 4.21
CA PHE A 547 3.71 -18.89 5.33
C PHE A 547 5.20 -18.57 5.35
N GLU A 548 5.57 -17.31 5.12
CA GLU A 548 6.91 -16.81 5.42
C GLU A 548 6.85 -15.88 6.63
N MET A 549 6.80 -16.47 7.82
CA MET A 549 6.50 -15.79 9.09
C MET A 549 7.66 -16.02 10.07
N ARG A 550 8.88 -15.67 9.66
CA ARG A 550 10.13 -16.17 10.27
C ARG A 550 10.28 -15.85 11.76
N TYR A 551 9.90 -14.65 12.17
CA TYR A 551 10.09 -14.13 13.53
C TYR A 551 8.76 -13.72 14.16
N ALA A 552 7.81 -14.66 14.20
CA ALA A 552 6.49 -14.41 14.76
C ALA A 552 6.57 -13.95 16.24
N PRO A 553 5.72 -13.01 16.66
CA PRO A 553 5.58 -12.61 18.06
C PRO A 553 5.23 -13.81 18.94
N SER A 554 5.70 -13.76 20.19
CA SER A 554 5.48 -14.84 21.15
C SER A 554 3.99 -15.13 21.34
N ASN A 555 3.65 -16.38 21.61
CA ASN A 555 2.28 -16.84 21.90
C ASN A 555 1.27 -16.69 20.74
N SER A 556 1.74 -16.42 19.51
CA SER A 556 0.87 -16.36 18.33
C SER A 556 0.32 -17.73 17.93
N THR A 557 -0.84 -17.73 17.25
CA THR A 557 -1.51 -18.91 16.74
C THR A 557 -1.56 -18.91 15.21
N ILE A 558 -1.21 -20.04 14.59
CA ILE A 558 -1.39 -20.26 13.14
C ILE A 558 -2.22 -21.53 12.91
N ILE A 559 -3.40 -21.34 12.33
CA ILE A 559 -4.37 -22.37 11.98
C ILE A 559 -4.33 -22.56 10.47
N CYS A 560 -4.14 -23.79 10.00
CA CYS A 560 -4.11 -24.13 8.59
C CYS A 560 -4.81 -25.47 8.38
N LYS A 561 -6.09 -25.44 8.01
CA LYS A 561 -6.93 -26.65 8.01
C LYS A 561 -7.74 -26.82 6.75
N LYS A 562 -8.05 -28.07 6.40
CA LYS A 562 -9.01 -28.39 5.32
C LYS A 562 -8.69 -27.71 3.98
N ASN A 563 -7.43 -27.39 3.71
CA ASN A 563 -7.04 -26.81 2.44
C ASN A 563 -6.77 -27.92 1.41
N LEU A 564 -7.14 -27.67 0.16
CA LEU A 564 -6.89 -28.55 -0.97
C LEU A 564 -5.76 -27.98 -1.85
N PHE A 565 -4.76 -28.80 -2.14
CA PHE A 565 -3.70 -28.48 -3.09
C PHE A 565 -3.85 -29.33 -4.36
N VAL A 566 -4.08 -28.68 -5.49
CA VAL A 566 -4.30 -29.34 -6.78
C VAL A 566 -3.09 -29.12 -7.67
N MET A 567 -2.49 -30.21 -8.13
CA MET A 567 -1.33 -30.19 -9.02
C MET A 567 -1.70 -30.81 -10.34
N THR A 568 -1.49 -30.10 -11.44
CA THR A 568 -1.94 -30.55 -12.76
C THR A 568 -1.09 -29.97 -13.90
N ARG A 569 -1.16 -30.60 -15.07
CA ARG A 569 -0.43 -30.24 -16.28
C ARG A 569 -1.39 -30.22 -17.48
N ALA A 570 -1.03 -29.52 -18.55
CA ALA A 570 -1.84 -29.49 -19.77
C ALA A 570 -1.87 -30.85 -20.50
N GLY A 571 -0.92 -31.74 -20.19
CA GLY A 571 -0.85 -33.09 -20.73
C GLY A 571 0.40 -33.82 -20.23
N ASN A 572 0.58 -35.08 -20.66
CA ASN A 572 1.71 -35.92 -20.24
C ASN A 572 3.06 -35.41 -20.75
N ASP A 573 3.06 -34.69 -21.88
CA ASP A 573 4.26 -34.12 -22.51
C ASP A 573 4.61 -32.71 -22.01
N ASP A 574 3.83 -32.16 -21.08
CA ASP A 574 4.10 -30.88 -20.46
C ASP A 574 5.22 -31.01 -19.42
N SER A 575 6.35 -30.38 -19.70
CA SER A 575 7.54 -30.45 -18.85
C SER A 575 7.57 -29.41 -17.73
N ARG A 576 6.45 -28.72 -17.43
CA ARG A 576 6.44 -27.70 -16.38
C ARG A 576 6.88 -28.28 -15.04
N THR A 577 7.64 -27.47 -14.32
CA THR A 577 7.96 -27.80 -12.94
C THR A 577 6.80 -27.43 -12.04
N LEU A 578 6.59 -28.24 -11.01
CA LEU A 578 5.48 -28.16 -10.09
C LEU A 578 6.04 -28.00 -8.66
N TYR A 579 6.82 -26.93 -8.44
CA TYR A 579 7.38 -26.65 -7.11
C TYR A 579 6.26 -26.30 -6.14
N GLN A 580 6.41 -26.68 -4.88
CA GLN A 580 5.50 -26.21 -3.85
C GLN A 580 6.25 -26.14 -2.53
N ALA A 581 6.00 -25.10 -1.74
CA ALA A 581 6.64 -24.92 -0.45
C ALA A 581 5.63 -24.52 0.63
N GLY A 582 5.83 -25.05 1.85
CA GLY A 582 4.88 -24.90 2.94
C GLY A 582 5.13 -23.63 3.75
N MET A 583 6.09 -23.67 4.66
CA MET A 583 6.32 -22.60 5.64
C MET A 583 7.77 -22.46 6.12
N ASP A 584 8.19 -21.23 6.41
CA ASP A 584 9.49 -20.90 7.04
C ASP A 584 9.26 -20.11 8.33
N ILE A 585 9.25 -20.82 9.47
CA ILE A 585 9.28 -20.25 10.82
C ILE A 585 10.68 -20.47 11.41
N ARG A 586 11.22 -19.45 12.08
CA ARG A 586 12.56 -19.50 12.69
C ARG A 586 12.56 -19.21 14.19
N GLN A 587 11.47 -18.62 14.71
CA GLN A 587 11.26 -18.36 16.13
C GLN A 587 9.93 -18.97 16.57
N PHE A 588 9.98 -19.83 17.59
CA PHE A 588 8.84 -20.68 18.01
C PHE A 588 8.32 -20.34 19.41
N ASN A 589 8.67 -19.17 19.97
CA ASN A 589 8.42 -18.81 21.37
C ASN A 589 6.93 -18.85 21.73
N GLY A 590 6.49 -19.92 22.39
CA GLY A 590 5.09 -20.09 22.79
C GLY A 590 4.10 -20.21 21.62
N LEU A 591 4.58 -20.34 20.37
CA LEU A 591 3.70 -20.47 19.21
C LEU A 591 2.80 -21.70 19.34
N GLN A 592 1.56 -21.56 18.87
CA GLN A 592 0.59 -22.64 18.78
C GLN A 592 0.18 -22.84 17.32
N PHE A 593 0.18 -24.08 16.88
CA PHE A 593 -0.24 -24.48 15.55
C PHE A 593 -1.52 -25.33 15.64
N ASP A 594 -2.42 -25.15 14.68
CA ASP A 594 -3.54 -26.08 14.44
C ASP A 594 -3.58 -26.40 12.95
N PHE A 595 -2.68 -27.30 12.56
CA PHE A 595 -2.58 -27.85 11.21
C PHE A 595 -3.22 -29.23 11.22
N ASP A 596 -4.24 -29.42 10.39
CA ASP A 596 -4.90 -30.72 10.18
C ASP A 596 -5.68 -30.75 8.87
N ASP A 597 -5.96 -31.96 8.37
CA ASP A 597 -6.82 -32.21 7.22
C ASP A 597 -6.50 -31.39 5.97
N ASN A 598 -5.22 -31.11 5.72
CA ASN A 598 -4.78 -30.55 4.44
C ASN A 598 -4.52 -31.69 3.44
N TYR A 599 -5.12 -31.63 2.26
CA TYR A 599 -5.00 -32.68 1.25
C TYR A 599 -4.39 -32.17 -0.04
N SER A 600 -3.77 -33.07 -0.80
CA SER A 600 -3.45 -32.84 -2.20
C SER A 600 -4.08 -33.87 -3.12
N THR A 601 -4.41 -33.47 -4.34
CA THR A 601 -4.63 -34.44 -5.43
C THR A 601 -3.33 -35.19 -5.73
N LEU A 602 -3.44 -36.34 -6.41
CA LEU A 602 -2.26 -37.06 -6.89
C LEU A 602 -1.44 -36.19 -7.84
N ARG A 603 -0.11 -36.30 -7.73
CA ARG A 603 0.81 -35.53 -8.56
C ARG A 603 0.89 -36.12 -9.97
N PRO A 604 0.84 -35.31 -11.04
CA PRO A 604 0.97 -35.83 -12.38
C PRO A 604 2.38 -36.41 -12.64
N ASN A 605 2.44 -37.50 -13.41
CA ASN A 605 3.66 -38.13 -13.91
C ASN A 605 4.63 -38.63 -12.82
N VAL A 606 4.10 -39.15 -11.70
CA VAL A 606 4.89 -39.82 -10.66
C VAL A 606 4.43 -41.28 -10.56
N SER A 607 5.37 -42.23 -10.44
CA SER A 607 5.06 -43.68 -10.42
C SER A 607 4.55 -44.20 -9.07
N SER A 608 4.76 -43.43 -8.00
CA SER A 608 4.34 -43.80 -6.64
C SER A 608 4.04 -42.53 -5.84
N HIS A 609 2.94 -42.53 -5.09
CA HIS A 609 2.55 -41.43 -4.22
C HIS A 609 2.70 -41.83 -2.76
N LYS A 610 3.30 -40.95 -1.94
CA LYS A 610 3.27 -41.09 -0.49
C LYS A 610 2.65 -39.87 0.16
N ILE A 611 2.18 -40.08 1.38
CA ILE A 611 1.73 -39.03 2.28
C ILE A 611 2.88 -38.03 2.45
N ASP A 612 2.54 -36.74 2.47
CA ASP A 612 3.45 -35.63 2.75
C ASP A 612 4.51 -35.31 1.68
N GLU A 613 4.33 -35.82 0.45
CA GLU A 613 5.27 -35.56 -0.66
C GLU A 613 4.90 -34.32 -1.51
N LEU A 614 3.84 -33.56 -1.15
CA LEU A 614 3.50 -32.28 -1.83
C LEU A 614 4.58 -31.20 -1.59
N PHE A 615 5.16 -31.18 -0.41
CA PHE A 615 6.36 -30.44 -0.02
C PHE A 615 7.57 -30.63 -0.95
N THR A 616 7.90 -29.75 -1.92
CA THR A 616 9.26 -29.80 -2.54
C THR A 616 10.33 -29.15 -1.67
N SER A 617 9.93 -28.20 -0.83
CA SER A 617 10.75 -27.61 0.22
C SER A 617 9.86 -27.12 1.37
N TYR A 618 10.43 -26.95 2.56
CA TYR A 618 9.75 -26.28 3.68
C TYR A 618 8.36 -26.83 4.01
N GLY A 619 8.19 -28.15 4.06
CA GLY A 619 6.89 -28.76 4.35
C GLY A 619 6.35 -28.36 5.73
N PHE A 620 5.03 -28.37 5.89
CA PHE A 620 4.38 -28.11 7.18
C PHE A 620 4.86 -29.08 8.27
N SER A 621 5.18 -30.31 7.88
CA SER A 621 5.75 -31.37 8.71
C SER A 621 7.25 -31.27 8.99
N ALA A 622 7.92 -30.21 8.53
CA ALA A 622 9.34 -30.02 8.81
C ALA A 622 9.58 -29.72 10.30
N THR A 623 10.54 -30.40 10.92
CA THR A 623 10.82 -30.28 12.37
C THR A 623 11.69 -29.09 12.74
N ASN A 624 12.27 -28.39 11.77
CA ASN A 624 13.15 -27.23 11.99
C ASN A 624 12.49 -25.89 11.67
N ARG A 625 11.52 -25.87 10.74
CA ARG A 625 10.89 -24.65 10.20
C ARG A 625 9.37 -24.76 10.05
N GLY A 626 8.80 -25.95 10.27
CA GLY A 626 7.38 -26.23 10.12
C GLY A 626 6.64 -26.40 11.45
N ALA A 627 5.34 -26.65 11.36
CA ALA A 627 4.45 -26.90 12.49
C ALA A 627 4.79 -28.20 13.26
N ALA A 628 5.58 -29.10 12.67
CA ALA A 628 6.11 -30.30 13.34
C ALA A 628 7.32 -30.03 14.25
N PHE A 629 7.70 -28.77 14.48
CA PHE A 629 8.76 -28.42 15.41
C PHE A 629 8.60 -29.12 16.77
N ASN A 630 9.72 -29.56 17.36
CA ASN A 630 9.75 -30.32 18.62
C ASN A 630 8.80 -31.53 18.59
N ASN A 631 8.82 -32.29 17.50
CA ASN A 631 7.97 -33.46 17.23
C ASN A 631 6.46 -33.13 17.27
N GLY A 632 6.09 -31.93 16.81
CA GLY A 632 4.71 -31.47 16.74
C GLY A 632 4.07 -31.15 18.08
N LYS A 633 4.85 -31.00 19.17
CA LYS A 633 4.32 -30.65 20.51
C LYS A 633 3.56 -29.32 20.55
N GLN A 634 3.88 -28.41 19.64
CA GLN A 634 3.20 -27.12 19.50
C GLN A 634 2.02 -27.17 18.53
N ASN A 635 1.78 -28.29 17.85
CA ASN A 635 0.60 -28.51 17.02
C ASN A 635 -0.49 -29.25 17.80
N VAL A 636 -1.72 -28.74 17.78
CA VAL A 636 -2.86 -29.32 18.52
C VAL A 636 -3.07 -30.81 18.17
N GLY A 637 -2.96 -31.18 16.89
CA GLY A 637 -3.11 -32.56 16.41
C GLY A 637 -1.83 -33.41 16.42
N GLY A 638 -0.73 -32.91 17.01
CA GLY A 638 0.58 -33.57 16.97
C GLY A 638 1.20 -33.59 15.57
N ILE A 639 2.27 -34.37 15.39
CA ILE A 639 3.06 -34.39 14.15
C ILE A 639 2.29 -34.92 12.93
N GLU A 640 1.45 -35.94 13.10
CA GLU A 640 0.75 -36.56 11.96
C GLU A 640 -0.26 -35.61 11.31
N ALA A 641 -0.90 -34.74 12.10
CA ALA A 641 -1.84 -33.75 11.58
C ALA A 641 -1.17 -32.68 10.70
N THR A 642 0.15 -32.48 10.84
CA THR A 642 0.90 -31.50 10.02
C THR A 642 1.15 -31.96 8.58
N LYS A 643 1.00 -33.27 8.30
CA LYS A 643 1.32 -33.85 7.00
C LYS A 643 0.24 -33.53 5.97
N ILE A 644 0.65 -33.33 4.71
CA ILE A 644 -0.30 -33.28 3.60
C ILE A 644 -0.78 -34.69 3.26
N LYS A 645 -2.10 -34.90 3.34
CA LYS A 645 -2.76 -36.18 3.09
C LYS A 645 -3.06 -36.34 1.59
N ILE A 646 -3.07 -37.58 1.11
CA ILE A 646 -3.56 -37.92 -0.24
C ILE A 646 -4.85 -38.74 -0.21
N GLY A 647 -5.32 -39.14 0.98
CA GLY A 647 -6.45 -40.03 1.18
C GLY A 647 -6.03 -41.49 1.38
N GLU A 648 -6.66 -42.18 2.34
CA GLU A 648 -6.44 -43.62 2.59
C GLU A 648 -7.03 -44.51 1.47
N ASP A 649 -7.88 -43.94 0.64
CA ASP A 649 -8.51 -44.53 -0.55
C ASP A 649 -7.57 -44.67 -1.76
N GLY A 650 -6.27 -44.36 -1.59
CA GLY A 650 -5.28 -44.34 -2.66
C GLY A 650 -5.21 -43.01 -3.42
N GLY A 651 -6.01 -42.03 -3.01
CA GLY A 651 -6.07 -40.69 -3.56
C GLY A 651 -6.73 -40.56 -4.94
N ILE A 652 -6.86 -39.31 -5.37
CA ILE A 652 -7.59 -38.94 -6.60
C ILE A 652 -6.77 -37.97 -7.44
N GLU A 653 -6.71 -38.20 -8.75
CA GLU A 653 -6.08 -37.27 -9.69
C GLU A 653 -6.91 -35.99 -9.83
N ALA A 654 -6.27 -34.87 -10.15
CA ALA A 654 -6.96 -33.62 -10.38
C ALA A 654 -8.05 -33.76 -11.46
N THR A 655 -7.74 -34.45 -12.56
CA THR A 655 -8.64 -34.73 -13.70
C THR A 655 -9.76 -35.69 -13.38
N ASP A 656 -9.67 -36.48 -12.31
CA ASP A 656 -10.77 -37.30 -11.82
C ASP A 656 -11.67 -36.52 -10.86
N LEU A 657 -11.08 -35.60 -10.10
CA LEU A 657 -11.80 -34.75 -9.16
C LEU A 657 -12.60 -33.67 -9.89
N PHE A 658 -11.95 -32.87 -10.74
CA PHE A 658 -12.55 -31.73 -11.43
C PHE A 658 -12.92 -32.04 -12.88
N GLN A 659 -13.95 -31.36 -13.41
CA GLN A 659 -14.33 -31.49 -14.81
C GLN A 659 -13.23 -31.06 -15.78
N ASN A 660 -12.58 -29.91 -15.54
CA ASN A 660 -11.48 -29.42 -16.37
C ASN A 660 -10.46 -28.60 -15.56
N PRO A 661 -9.56 -29.25 -14.81
CA PRO A 661 -8.58 -28.56 -13.97
C PRO A 661 -7.33 -28.13 -14.75
N ILE A 662 -7.20 -28.51 -16.02
CA ILE A 662 -5.92 -28.38 -16.74
C ILE A 662 -5.68 -26.95 -17.26
N PRO A 663 -4.43 -26.49 -17.29
CA PRO A 663 -4.04 -25.21 -17.89
C PRO A 663 -4.22 -25.22 -19.41
N LEU A 664 -4.43 -24.04 -20.00
CA LEU A 664 -4.70 -23.87 -21.44
C LEU A 664 -3.49 -24.11 -22.35
N GLY A 665 -2.27 -23.89 -21.85
CA GLY A 665 -1.02 -24.10 -22.59
C GLY A 665 -0.01 -24.91 -21.78
N LYS A 666 1.02 -25.45 -22.43
CA LYS A 666 2.14 -26.22 -21.85
C LYS A 666 3.29 -25.29 -21.44
N GLN A 667 4.31 -25.83 -20.75
CA GLN A 667 5.54 -25.08 -20.46
C GLN A 667 6.09 -24.37 -21.70
N GLY A 668 6.25 -23.04 -21.61
CA GLY A 668 6.77 -22.20 -22.70
C GLY A 668 5.68 -21.43 -23.46
N ASP A 669 4.42 -21.87 -23.38
CA ASP A 669 3.31 -21.15 -24.00
C ASP A 669 2.96 -19.87 -23.24
N LYS A 670 2.50 -18.84 -23.96
CA LYS A 670 2.09 -17.56 -23.34
C LYS A 670 0.93 -17.73 -22.35
N ASN A 671 0.02 -18.67 -22.61
CA ASN A 671 -1.16 -18.96 -21.82
C ASN A 671 -0.98 -20.14 -20.84
N MET A 672 0.26 -20.55 -20.56
CA MET A 672 0.54 -21.74 -19.74
C MET A 672 -0.01 -21.71 -18.31
N HIS A 673 -0.39 -20.53 -17.82
CA HIS A 673 -0.91 -20.25 -16.49
C HIS A 673 -2.40 -19.84 -16.50
N GLN A 674 -3.03 -19.83 -17.68
CA GLN A 674 -4.45 -19.52 -17.82
C GLN A 674 -5.28 -20.80 -17.81
N TYR A 675 -6.51 -20.73 -17.32
CA TYR A 675 -7.41 -21.87 -17.18
C TYR A 675 -8.84 -21.50 -17.61
N LYS A 676 -9.64 -22.52 -17.95
CA LYS A 676 -11.07 -22.34 -18.22
C LYS A 676 -11.89 -22.50 -16.94
N LEU A 677 -12.30 -21.38 -16.34
CA LEU A 677 -13.02 -21.37 -15.05
C LEU A 677 -14.38 -22.08 -15.07
N ASP A 678 -15.13 -22.01 -16.18
CA ASP A 678 -16.45 -22.67 -16.30
C ASP A 678 -16.42 -24.19 -16.10
N GLY A 679 -15.24 -24.81 -16.16
CA GLY A 679 -15.03 -26.24 -15.95
C GLY A 679 -14.44 -26.61 -14.58
N PHE A 680 -14.27 -25.65 -13.66
CA PHE A 680 -13.86 -25.96 -12.28
C PHE A 680 -15.10 -26.26 -11.47
N TYR A 681 -15.46 -27.54 -11.42
CA TYR A 681 -16.40 -28.09 -10.44
C TYR A 681 -16.11 -29.58 -10.31
N TYR A 682 -16.46 -30.15 -9.17
CA TYR A 682 -16.26 -31.57 -8.92
C TYR A 682 -17.15 -32.41 -9.84
N LYS A 683 -16.58 -33.49 -10.39
CA LYS A 683 -17.33 -34.44 -11.20
C LYS A 683 -18.30 -35.22 -10.33
N ASN A 684 -19.52 -35.41 -10.82
CA ASN A 684 -20.53 -36.21 -10.13
C ASN A 684 -20.33 -37.72 -10.36
N THR A 685 -19.26 -38.30 -9.80
CA THR A 685 -18.88 -39.71 -9.98
C THR A 685 -18.71 -40.44 -8.65
N ASP A 686 -18.81 -41.77 -8.66
CA ASP A 686 -18.57 -42.59 -7.46
C ASP A 686 -17.15 -42.44 -6.94
N LYS A 687 -16.17 -42.22 -7.83
CA LYS A 687 -14.78 -41.97 -7.44
C LYS A 687 -14.66 -40.70 -6.59
N VAL A 688 -15.30 -39.62 -7.01
CA VAL A 688 -15.34 -38.36 -6.25
C VAL A 688 -16.14 -38.52 -4.95
N ARG A 689 -17.35 -39.08 -5.00
CA ARG A 689 -18.19 -39.31 -3.82
C ARG A 689 -17.50 -40.17 -2.76
N ASN A 690 -16.70 -41.13 -3.19
CA ASN A 690 -15.97 -42.01 -2.28
C ASN A 690 -14.64 -41.42 -1.77
N SER A 691 -14.14 -40.35 -2.39
CA SER A 691 -12.89 -39.71 -1.99
C SER A 691 -12.97 -39.05 -0.62
N GLU A 692 -11.87 -39.10 0.14
CA GLU A 692 -11.79 -38.39 1.43
C GLU A 692 -11.92 -36.88 1.27
N ILE A 693 -11.38 -36.32 0.18
CA ILE A 693 -11.47 -34.89 -0.15
C ILE A 693 -12.94 -34.43 -0.15
N TYR A 694 -13.81 -35.18 -0.82
CA TYR A 694 -15.25 -34.86 -0.85
C TYR A 694 -15.92 -35.13 0.51
N LYS A 695 -15.71 -36.33 1.09
CA LYS A 695 -16.37 -36.75 2.34
C LYS A 695 -16.06 -35.85 3.54
N LYS A 696 -14.85 -35.30 3.61
CA LYS A 696 -14.40 -34.41 4.70
C LYS A 696 -14.63 -32.92 4.38
N GLY A 697 -15.12 -32.59 3.18
CA GLY A 697 -15.35 -31.22 2.74
C GLY A 697 -14.06 -30.41 2.65
N ILE A 698 -13.04 -30.95 1.99
CA ILE A 698 -11.73 -30.31 1.86
C ILE A 698 -11.71 -29.33 0.68
N GLY A 699 -11.13 -28.16 0.93
CA GLY A 699 -11.01 -27.07 -0.04
C GLY A 699 -12.22 -26.14 -0.08
N ASP A 700 -12.21 -25.25 -1.07
CA ASP A 700 -13.29 -24.28 -1.29
C ASP A 700 -14.61 -25.02 -1.61
N PRO A 701 -15.68 -24.82 -0.80
CA PRO A 701 -16.93 -25.53 -0.96
C PRO A 701 -17.67 -25.19 -2.27
N ARG A 702 -17.30 -24.11 -2.97
CA ARG A 702 -17.88 -23.75 -4.27
C ARG A 702 -17.79 -24.89 -5.28
N TRP A 703 -16.76 -25.74 -5.18
CA TRP A 703 -16.50 -26.77 -6.18
C TRP A 703 -17.33 -28.05 -6.00
N SER A 704 -17.86 -28.32 -4.80
CA SER A 704 -18.57 -29.56 -4.50
C SER A 704 -20.09 -29.49 -4.72
N VAL A 705 -20.65 -28.30 -4.98
CA VAL A 705 -22.09 -28.04 -5.04
C VAL A 705 -22.86 -28.89 -6.06
N ASN A 706 -22.19 -29.39 -7.11
CA ASN A 706 -22.80 -30.16 -8.20
C ASN A 706 -22.75 -31.68 -8.00
N VAL A 707 -22.18 -32.16 -6.89
CA VAL A 707 -22.11 -33.58 -6.58
C VAL A 707 -23.38 -33.99 -5.82
N MET A 708 -24.20 -34.84 -6.43
CA MET A 708 -25.41 -35.37 -5.79
C MET A 708 -25.15 -36.79 -5.26
N PRO A 709 -25.73 -37.17 -4.10
CA PRO A 709 -25.63 -38.53 -3.55
C PRO A 709 -26.05 -39.63 -4.52
#